data_AF-A0A1R1BQX2-F1
#
_entry.id   AF-A0A1R1BQX2-F1
#
_cell.length_a   1.000
_cell.length_b   1.000
_cell.length_c   1.000
_cell.angle_alpha   90.00
_cell.angle_beta   90.00
_cell.angle_gamma   90.00
#
_symmetry.space_group_name_H-M   'P 1'
#
loop_
_entity.id
_entity.type
_entity.pdbx_description
1 polymer ?
#
loop_
_entity_poly.entity_id
_entity_poly.type
_entity_poly.pdbx_seq_one_letter_code
_entity_poly.pdbx_strand_id
1 'polypeptide(L)'
;MQYTHLEEINTIIYQHIEAILKRLNHRIHFRLYSIAIDENNKAGQIRRVKKTISTQAKNDKNSTECSTRYEYVNDPLQEIKQVYSELGLVVQQEDTLTKESLHELIIASKQSYVQQYTEQLHSVPISSGSIESALKDESAQLTKEYIEDHRLLYAGTFEVSQQTESPYTIIYLLGIRNLEPNVQHTYYSKPEVSFIRMVMDYYFLDFFTEGKLELKLQSESSSKYELIKKYQENEVQFLRRINRLFFGKMQMILHQSDSNVGGEYSNIVKSEYYINNLLENIDDISTQTYEGASPFGSMLFLRNSDIKVKQGPVKFAIEFKTDDLISIEDAKRIRKLLEMTNVKKHLYLISDGNWVYGVGEIEWDKLKETTSFRIDFKGISKYNLVSINFDQSPNVAGELILEGEKTIYRSNTDYELTYQTLVSVMFKNPKIGEEGYTSERMVAILREMFQGEDDALASDKISDLDEIIRKAREQHHGTMVVITDSDTAEEELDILRKQSTLIEPCVVHPDHIKFLTAIDGAIYFDTEAKCHAIGVILDGIAQPELGDASRGARFNSAYRYYSKLESEGKKCVIVIISEDGMIDVIPSFDDEEKVLDLVEEIIDVLDQREEPKRDLLLQRKEEQLLKLKKTDFQPLMSLAQKFGSKQKYDKARLYYDEAFNIAGNTFIPAKYHNQRGICYYHSEQFSDATVMFEAAIEIDQRNDFVYIGNAGIAYLDQAKKSKGSKQENHRWLLKSLSLLEESIDKIMFIQGKDGNMAGLYNNKGICYSHLTKNSTNETENLNYLEESVAAFSKALEWEPSARVILNNRAGMLEKMDKLLDAVKDYIEGYFVSSEDEERTYNFEKIKSLMESNSDITLDVVNFYRELVQKNKNQNYEELDNFFSALESKAQPGLDTQEAAFSSEQNKEL
;
A
#
# COMPACT_ATOMS: atom_id res chain seq x y z
N MET A 1 -1.84 26.34 36.26
CA MET A 1 -1.29 25.02 35.87
C MET A 1 -0.50 25.26 34.60
N GLN A 2 0.59 24.56 34.32
CA GLN A 2 1.22 24.70 33.01
C GLN A 2 0.31 24.02 31.97
N TYR A 3 0.07 24.66 30.82
CA TYR A 3 -0.75 24.15 29.70
C TYR A 3 -2.28 24.15 29.93
N THR A 4 -2.83 25.15 30.62
CA THR A 4 -4.24 25.16 31.06
C THR A 4 -5.26 25.04 29.90
N HIS A 5 -4.94 25.56 28.71
CA HIS A 5 -5.84 25.60 27.56
C HIS A 5 -5.57 24.54 26.48
N LEU A 6 -4.68 23.58 26.73
CA LEU A 6 -4.27 22.60 25.70
C LEU A 6 -5.45 21.81 25.13
N GLU A 7 -6.43 21.43 25.97
CA GLU A 7 -7.62 20.68 25.52
C GLU A 7 -8.50 21.52 24.58
N GLU A 8 -8.73 22.79 24.90
CA GLU A 8 -9.54 23.69 24.07
C GLU A 8 -8.86 23.94 22.72
N ILE A 9 -7.54 24.18 22.74
CA ILE A 9 -6.74 24.32 21.52
C ILE A 9 -6.82 23.04 20.68
N ASN A 10 -6.61 21.87 21.28
CA ASN A 10 -6.68 20.58 20.61
C ASN A 10 -8.04 20.35 19.93
N THR A 11 -9.13 20.76 20.57
CA THR A 11 -10.48 20.66 20.01
C THR A 11 -10.62 21.48 18.72
N ILE A 12 -10.17 22.74 18.75
CA ILE A 12 -10.27 23.65 17.61
C ILE A 12 -9.36 23.20 16.46
N ILE A 13 -8.10 22.83 16.77
CA ILE A 13 -7.15 22.32 15.78
C ILE A 13 -7.66 21.05 15.10
N TYR A 14 -8.23 20.12 15.87
CA TYR A 14 -8.84 18.91 15.33
C TYR A 14 -9.97 19.23 14.34
N GLN A 15 -10.89 20.13 14.70
CA GLN A 15 -12.03 20.50 13.85
C GLN A 15 -11.59 21.10 12.51
N HIS A 16 -10.57 21.97 12.53
CA HIS A 16 -10.03 22.55 11.29
C HIS A 16 -9.32 21.51 10.42
N ILE A 17 -8.43 20.69 10.99
CA ILE A 17 -7.72 19.65 10.25
C ILE A 17 -8.72 18.65 9.63
N GLU A 18 -9.72 18.21 10.38
CA GLU A 18 -10.76 17.31 9.88
C GLU A 18 -11.55 17.94 8.72
N ALA A 19 -12.00 19.19 8.89
CA ALA A 19 -12.75 19.89 7.85
C ALA A 19 -11.91 20.15 6.59
N ILE A 20 -10.60 20.37 6.71
CA ILE A 20 -9.68 20.53 5.58
C ILE A 20 -9.47 19.19 4.86
N LEU A 21 -9.08 18.13 5.58
CA LEU A 21 -8.76 16.83 4.98
C LEU A 21 -10.00 16.18 4.34
N LYS A 22 -11.16 16.19 5.02
CA LYS A 22 -12.40 15.61 4.46
C LYS A 22 -12.91 16.35 3.23
N ARG A 23 -12.56 17.64 3.05
CA ARG A 23 -12.89 18.40 1.83
C ARG A 23 -12.00 18.02 0.66
N LEU A 24 -10.72 17.75 0.91
CA LEU A 24 -9.78 17.25 -0.10
C LEU A 24 -10.18 15.86 -0.59
N ASN A 25 -10.49 14.96 0.35
CA ASN A 25 -11.06 13.64 0.07
C ASN A 25 -11.79 13.13 1.33
N HIS A 26 -13.08 12.82 1.20
CA HIS A 26 -13.94 12.40 2.31
C HIS A 26 -13.52 11.04 2.90
N ARG A 27 -12.80 10.21 2.12
CA ARG A 27 -12.28 8.90 2.53
C ARG A 27 -11.04 9.00 3.42
N ILE A 28 -10.44 10.19 3.58
CA ILE A 28 -9.25 10.34 4.42
C ILE A 28 -9.58 10.06 5.88
N HIS A 29 -8.74 9.24 6.51
CA HIS A 29 -8.69 9.03 7.95
C HIS A 29 -7.40 9.60 8.51
N PHE A 30 -7.37 9.95 9.78
CA PHE A 30 -6.11 10.35 10.42
C PHE A 30 -6.15 10.11 11.93
N ARG A 31 -4.97 9.85 12.50
CA ARG A 31 -4.71 9.95 13.94
C ARG A 31 -4.05 11.30 14.23
N LEU A 32 -4.35 11.88 15.39
CA LEU A 32 -3.79 13.17 15.81
C LEU A 32 -3.35 13.10 17.26
N TYR A 33 -2.09 13.44 17.49
CA TYR A 33 -1.48 13.53 18.82
C TYR A 33 -0.97 14.96 19.04
N SER A 34 -1.04 15.44 20.27
CA SER A 34 -0.46 16.72 20.69
C SER A 34 0.56 16.49 21.79
N ILE A 35 1.73 17.12 21.69
CA ILE A 35 2.76 17.10 22.71
C ILE A 35 3.11 18.54 23.06
N ALA A 36 2.77 18.99 24.26
CA ALA A 36 3.16 20.29 24.76
C ALA A 36 4.58 20.19 25.34
N ILE A 37 5.52 21.00 24.83
CA ILE A 37 6.90 21.09 25.28
C ILE A 37 7.17 22.45 25.91
N ASP A 38 8.01 22.47 26.95
CA ASP A 38 8.50 23.69 27.58
C ASP A 38 9.68 24.31 26.82
N GLU A 39 10.18 25.45 27.31
CA GLU A 39 11.35 26.15 26.74
C GLU A 39 12.65 25.32 26.74
N ASN A 40 12.70 24.21 27.51
CA ASN A 40 13.83 23.28 27.53
C ASN A 40 13.61 22.06 26.62
N ASN A 41 12.61 22.09 25.73
CA ASN A 41 12.21 21.00 24.83
C ASN A 41 11.81 19.71 25.55
N LYS A 42 11.38 19.81 26.82
CA LYS A 42 10.92 18.66 27.60
C LYS A 42 9.42 18.48 27.42
N ALA A 43 9.00 17.25 27.11
CA ALA A 43 7.59 16.89 27.02
C ALA A 43 6.88 17.09 28.37
N GLY A 44 5.87 17.95 28.38
CA GLY A 44 4.98 18.22 29.50
C GLY A 44 3.72 17.37 29.43
N GLN A 45 2.72 17.82 28.66
CA GLN A 45 1.47 17.08 28.45
C GLN A 45 1.46 16.43 27.07
N ILE A 46 1.29 15.11 27.03
CA ILE A 46 1.11 14.33 25.80
C ILE A 46 -0.34 13.87 25.75
N ARG A 47 -1.01 14.11 24.61
CA ARG A 47 -2.41 13.73 24.44
C ARG A 47 -2.67 13.09 23.09
N ARG A 48 -3.54 12.08 23.11
CA ARG A 48 -4.18 11.52 21.92
C ARG A 48 -5.43 12.35 21.63
N VAL A 49 -5.35 13.27 20.67
CA VAL A 49 -6.42 14.23 20.36
C VAL A 49 -7.59 13.55 19.64
N LYS A 50 -7.30 12.72 18.64
CA LYS A 50 -8.29 11.94 17.89
C LYS A 50 -7.93 10.46 17.91
N LYS A 51 -8.93 9.60 18.16
CA LYS A 51 -8.85 8.14 18.00
C LYS A 51 -9.98 7.65 17.08
N THR A 52 -9.75 6.60 16.31
CA THR A 52 -10.80 5.86 15.59
C THR A 52 -11.39 4.80 16.53
N ILE A 53 -11.94 5.20 17.68
CA ILE A 53 -12.69 4.27 18.53
C ILE A 53 -13.93 4.98 19.04
N SER A 54 -15.09 4.61 18.50
CA SER A 54 -16.37 4.79 19.17
C SER A 54 -16.36 4.01 20.49
N THR A 55 -16.46 4.73 21.62
CA THR A 55 -16.53 4.14 22.96
C THR A 55 -17.94 4.07 23.54
N GLN A 56 -18.98 4.24 22.72
CA GLN A 56 -20.36 4.21 23.23
C GLN A 56 -20.82 2.80 23.65
N ALA A 57 -20.49 2.46 24.88
CA ALA A 57 -21.33 1.66 25.76
C ALA A 57 -22.00 2.62 26.77
N LYS A 58 -22.95 3.44 26.31
CA LYS A 58 -23.92 4.09 27.21
C LYS A 58 -25.27 3.38 27.10
N ASN A 59 -25.74 2.93 28.25
CA ASN A 59 -26.98 2.18 28.46
C ASN A 59 -28.24 3.02 28.21
N ASP A 60 -28.52 3.44 26.97
CA ASP A 60 -29.81 4.07 26.66
C ASP A 60 -30.56 3.27 25.59
N LYS A 61 -31.62 2.58 26.03
CA LYS A 61 -32.47 1.71 25.19
C LYS A 61 -33.36 2.48 24.18
N ASN A 62 -33.22 3.80 24.01
CA ASN A 62 -34.19 4.63 23.30
C ASN A 62 -33.61 5.69 22.32
N SER A 63 -32.36 5.58 21.85
CA SER A 63 -31.86 6.46 20.78
C SER A 63 -31.79 5.73 19.42
N THR A 64 -32.73 6.04 18.53
CA THR A 64 -32.86 5.47 17.18
C THR A 64 -32.08 6.24 16.10
N GLU A 65 -31.03 6.98 16.46
CA GLU A 65 -30.15 7.64 15.48
C GLU A 65 -28.68 7.37 15.84
N CYS A 66 -28.07 6.44 15.11
CA CYS A 66 -26.63 6.20 15.15
C CYS A 66 -25.95 7.25 14.25
N SER A 67 -25.68 8.44 14.79
CA SER A 67 -24.73 9.36 14.17
C SER A 67 -23.31 8.94 14.57
N THR A 68 -22.72 7.99 13.84
CA THR A 68 -21.28 7.74 13.85
C THR A 68 -20.56 8.99 13.34
N ARG A 69 -19.97 9.76 14.25
CA ARG A 69 -18.92 10.74 13.92
C ARG A 69 -17.83 10.63 14.97
N TYR A 70 -16.62 10.39 14.49
CA TYR A 70 -15.35 10.30 15.20
C TYR A 70 -15.33 11.15 16.50
N GLU A 71 -15.18 10.50 17.65
CA GLU A 71 -15.16 11.21 18.93
C GLU A 71 -13.81 11.91 19.11
N TYR A 72 -13.85 13.20 19.44
CA TYR A 72 -12.73 13.90 20.08
C TYR A 72 -12.49 13.24 21.44
N VAL A 73 -11.32 12.64 21.64
CA VAL A 73 -11.06 11.81 22.84
C VAL A 73 -10.16 12.57 23.83
N ASN A 74 -9.09 13.18 23.33
CA ASN A 74 -8.13 13.98 24.11
C ASN A 74 -7.54 13.27 25.35
N ASP A 75 -7.33 11.95 25.24
CA ASP A 75 -6.79 11.10 26.31
C ASP A 75 -5.35 11.53 26.66
N PRO A 76 -5.00 11.64 27.95
CA PRO A 76 -3.60 11.80 28.35
C PRO A 76 -2.81 10.52 28.08
N LEU A 77 -1.60 10.66 27.54
CA LEU A 77 -0.60 9.61 27.39
C LEU A 77 0.55 9.84 28.38
N GLN A 78 1.16 8.76 28.85
CA GLN A 78 2.22 8.84 29.86
C GLN A 78 3.61 9.08 29.24
N GLU A 79 3.87 8.47 28.09
CA GLU A 79 5.19 8.48 27.46
C GLU A 79 5.07 8.69 25.96
N ILE A 80 6.03 9.41 25.37
CA ILE A 80 6.04 9.63 23.91
C ILE A 80 6.27 8.33 23.12
N LYS A 81 6.94 7.34 23.72
CA LYS A 81 7.10 5.99 23.13
C LYS A 81 5.73 5.35 22.78
N GLN A 82 4.66 5.71 23.49
CA GLN A 82 3.30 5.27 23.16
C GLN A 82 2.79 5.91 21.86
N VAL A 83 3.09 7.20 21.62
CA VAL A 83 2.76 7.90 20.37
C VAL A 83 3.51 7.27 19.20
N TYR A 84 4.81 7.01 19.36
CA TYR A 84 5.63 6.39 18.32
C TYR A 84 5.13 4.98 17.98
N SER A 85 4.85 4.16 18.99
CA SER A 85 4.30 2.82 18.78
C SER A 85 2.96 2.85 18.06
N GLU A 86 2.04 3.74 18.44
CA GLU A 86 0.76 3.86 17.74
C GLU A 86 0.95 4.39 16.30
N LEU A 87 1.89 5.31 16.06
CA LEU A 87 2.21 5.78 14.71
C LEU A 87 3.04 4.78 13.88
N GLY A 88 3.45 3.64 14.45
CA GLY A 88 4.31 2.66 13.75
C GLY A 88 5.74 3.14 13.53
N LEU A 89 6.25 4.04 14.38
CA LEU A 89 7.58 4.61 14.31
C LEU A 89 8.57 3.78 15.16
N VAL A 90 9.66 3.33 14.55
CA VAL A 90 10.79 2.69 15.25
C VAL A 90 11.83 3.76 15.56
N VAL A 91 11.96 4.18 16.82
CA VAL A 91 12.85 5.26 17.24
C VAL A 91 13.85 4.74 18.28
N GLN A 92 15.15 5.00 18.08
CA GLN A 92 16.23 4.57 18.98
C GLN A 92 16.66 5.63 20.02
N GLN A 93 16.11 6.85 20.00
CA GLN A 93 16.54 7.96 20.87
C GLN A 93 15.53 8.35 21.96
N GLU A 94 16.06 8.79 23.11
CA GLU A 94 15.32 9.14 24.32
C GLU A 94 15.15 10.67 24.52
N ASP A 95 13.89 11.06 24.72
CA ASP A 95 13.39 12.16 25.57
C ASP A 95 13.49 13.64 25.16
N THR A 96 14.24 14.07 24.14
CA THR A 96 14.22 15.50 23.70
C THR A 96 13.57 15.72 22.33
N LEU A 97 12.56 16.59 22.29
CA LEU A 97 11.77 16.91 21.10
C LEU A 97 12.15 18.30 20.57
N THR A 98 12.98 18.34 19.54
CA THR A 98 13.30 19.57 18.82
C THR A 98 12.63 19.56 17.44
N LYS A 99 12.58 20.71 16.77
CA LYS A 99 12.09 20.78 15.38
C LYS A 99 12.95 19.88 14.46
N GLU A 100 14.25 19.79 14.72
CA GLU A 100 15.19 18.94 14.00
C GLU A 100 14.93 17.46 14.26
N SER A 101 14.72 17.03 15.51
CA SER A 101 14.45 15.61 15.81
C SER A 101 13.11 15.13 15.27
N LEU A 102 12.10 16.01 15.21
CA LEU A 102 10.83 15.75 14.52
C LEU A 102 11.01 15.64 13.01
N HIS A 103 11.82 16.51 12.41
CA HIS A 103 12.12 16.48 10.99
C HIS A 103 12.85 15.19 10.59
N GLU A 104 13.87 14.81 11.36
CA GLU A 104 14.59 13.55 11.20
C GLU A 104 13.66 12.34 11.35
N LEU A 105 12.73 12.38 12.30
CA LEU A 105 11.74 11.31 12.50
C LEU A 105 10.80 11.14 11.30
N ILE A 106 10.37 12.23 10.67
CA ILE A 106 9.56 12.17 9.44
C ILE A 106 10.41 11.78 8.22
N ILE A 107 11.67 12.20 8.15
CA ILE A 107 12.58 11.77 7.07
C ILE A 107 12.93 10.28 7.22
N ALA A 108 13.11 9.79 8.45
CA ALA A 108 13.31 8.37 8.73
C ALA A 108 12.08 7.55 8.32
N SER A 109 10.86 8.09 8.48
CA SER A 109 9.68 7.45 7.93
C SER A 109 9.61 7.50 6.39
N LYS A 110 10.15 8.54 5.75
CA LYS A 110 10.41 8.54 4.29
C LYS A 110 11.39 7.44 3.89
N GLN A 111 12.50 7.26 4.62
CA GLN A 111 13.46 6.20 4.33
C GLN A 111 12.83 4.82 4.51
N SER A 112 12.06 4.64 5.59
CA SER A 112 11.26 3.43 5.81
C SER A 112 10.24 3.23 4.69
N TYR A 113 9.56 4.27 4.21
CA TYR A 113 8.65 4.18 3.06
C TYR A 113 9.38 3.88 1.74
N VAL A 114 10.53 4.50 1.45
CA VAL A 114 11.30 4.25 0.22
C VAL A 114 11.90 2.85 0.25
N GLN A 115 12.41 2.43 1.40
CA GLN A 115 12.86 1.07 1.64
C GLN A 115 11.68 0.09 1.49
N GLN A 116 10.54 0.35 2.13
CA GLN A 116 9.30 -0.41 1.94
C GLN A 116 8.74 -0.35 0.53
N TYR A 117 8.91 0.72 -0.26
CA TYR A 117 8.43 0.83 -1.64
C TYR A 117 9.35 0.04 -2.58
N THR A 118 10.65 0.03 -2.29
CA THR A 118 11.65 -0.78 -2.99
C THR A 118 11.54 -2.26 -2.61
N GLU A 119 11.22 -2.55 -1.35
CA GLU A 119 10.94 -3.89 -0.79
C GLU A 119 9.46 -4.28 -0.93
N GLN A 120 8.56 -3.40 -1.37
CA GLN A 120 7.17 -3.74 -1.75
C GLN A 120 7.16 -4.59 -3.02
N LEU A 121 8.25 -4.53 -3.79
CA LEU A 121 8.58 -5.49 -4.84
C LEU A 121 9.10 -6.82 -4.27
N HIS A 122 9.43 -6.90 -2.98
CA HIS A 122 10.06 -8.04 -2.32
C HIS A 122 9.28 -8.43 -1.07
N SER A 123 8.23 -9.22 -1.25
CA SER A 123 7.44 -9.76 -0.14
C SER A 123 8.28 -10.53 0.90
N VAL A 124 7.70 -10.83 2.06
CA VAL A 124 8.37 -11.65 3.08
C VAL A 124 8.43 -13.11 2.59
N PRO A 125 9.62 -13.73 2.49
CA PRO A 125 9.74 -15.13 2.16
C PRO A 125 9.22 -15.99 3.33
N ILE A 126 8.47 -17.04 3.00
CA ILE A 126 8.05 -18.06 3.95
C ILE A 126 9.28 -18.83 4.43
N SER A 127 9.33 -19.14 5.72
CA SER A 127 10.30 -20.10 6.25
C SER A 127 9.60 -21.43 6.53
N SER A 128 10.26 -22.54 6.21
CA SER A 128 9.79 -23.87 6.64
C SER A 128 9.82 -23.92 8.17
N GLY A 129 8.81 -24.50 8.82
CA GLY A 129 8.64 -24.51 10.28
C GLY A 129 9.83 -25.06 11.11
N SER A 130 10.84 -25.65 10.47
CA SER A 130 12.11 -26.01 11.12
C SER A 130 13.02 -24.81 11.44
N ILE A 131 12.86 -23.65 10.79
CA ILE A 131 13.69 -22.45 11.02
C ILE A 131 13.04 -21.49 12.05
N GLU A 132 11.71 -21.49 12.17
CA GLU A 132 10.99 -20.59 13.09
C GLU A 132 11.41 -20.76 14.56
N SER A 133 11.83 -21.95 15.00
CA SER A 133 12.29 -22.17 16.36
C SER A 133 13.71 -21.64 16.63
N ALA A 134 14.54 -21.45 15.59
CA ALA A 134 15.95 -21.04 15.72
C ALA A 134 16.15 -19.51 15.64
N LEU A 135 15.15 -18.75 15.19
CA LEU A 135 15.21 -17.28 15.09
C LEU A 135 14.60 -16.57 16.31
N LYS A 136 14.63 -17.21 17.49
CA LYS A 136 14.26 -16.54 18.76
C LYS A 136 15.32 -15.54 19.25
N ASP A 137 16.49 -15.47 18.63
CA ASP A 137 17.53 -14.49 18.99
C ASP A 137 17.32 -13.11 18.33
N GLU A 138 17.68 -12.08 19.09
CA GLU A 138 17.28 -10.67 19.01
C GLU A 138 17.42 -9.96 17.63
N SER A 139 18.11 -10.55 16.65
CA SER A 139 18.25 -9.98 15.30
C SER A 139 16.99 -10.15 14.44
N ALA A 140 16.18 -11.19 14.67
CA ALA A 140 14.91 -11.41 13.95
C ALA A 140 13.72 -10.63 14.55
N GLN A 141 13.87 -10.11 15.78
CA GLN A 141 12.88 -9.18 16.34
C GLN A 141 12.93 -7.80 15.69
N LEU A 142 14.08 -7.41 15.13
CA LEU A 142 14.25 -6.11 14.46
C LEU A 142 13.70 -6.07 13.02
N THR A 143 13.40 -7.22 12.42
CA THR A 143 12.79 -7.31 11.07
C THR A 143 11.29 -7.61 11.08
N LYS A 144 10.68 -7.83 12.25
CA LYS A 144 9.25 -8.14 12.39
C LYS A 144 8.41 -6.93 12.83
N GLU A 145 8.33 -5.94 11.96
CA GLU A 145 7.12 -5.13 11.80
C GLU A 145 7.11 -4.51 10.39
N TYR A 146 7.11 -5.37 9.36
CA TYR A 146 6.65 -4.94 8.03
C TYR A 146 5.16 -4.62 8.11
N ILE A 147 4.88 -3.37 8.46
CA ILE A 147 3.59 -2.76 8.29
C ILE A 147 3.67 -2.05 6.95
N GLU A 148 2.94 -2.56 5.95
CA GLU A 148 2.56 -1.73 4.79
C GLU A 148 1.80 -0.55 5.38
N ASP A 149 2.53 0.54 5.54
CA ASP A 149 1.97 1.71 6.12
C ASP A 149 1.54 2.66 5.00
N HIS A 150 0.29 2.53 4.55
CA HIS A 150 -0.36 3.54 3.72
C HIS A 150 -0.62 4.86 4.48
N ARG A 151 -0.03 5.04 5.68
CA ARG A 151 0.00 6.30 6.40
C ARG A 151 1.00 7.28 5.79
N LEU A 152 0.55 8.50 5.62
CA LEU A 152 1.40 9.68 5.58
C LEU A 152 1.64 10.20 6.98
N LEU A 153 2.90 10.37 7.34
CA LEU A 153 3.29 10.98 8.61
C LEU A 153 3.60 12.45 8.40
N TYR A 154 3.02 13.30 9.24
CA TYR A 154 3.23 14.74 9.25
C TYR A 154 3.41 15.24 10.69
N ALA A 155 4.29 16.23 10.87
CA ALA A 155 4.49 16.93 12.13
C ALA A 155 4.37 18.44 11.91
N GLY A 156 3.55 19.09 12.71
CA GLY A 156 3.39 20.54 12.72
C GLY A 156 3.62 21.10 14.13
N THR A 157 3.98 22.36 14.23
CA THR A 157 4.21 23.01 15.54
C THR A 157 3.48 24.33 15.64
N PHE A 158 2.94 24.61 16.82
CA PHE A 158 2.39 25.92 17.17
C PHE A 158 3.06 26.47 18.43
N GLU A 159 3.42 27.75 18.41
CA GLU A 159 3.83 28.50 19.60
C GLU A 159 2.58 29.08 20.27
N VAL A 160 2.44 28.86 21.57
CA VAL A 160 1.32 29.40 22.36
C VAL A 160 1.88 30.48 23.28
N SER A 161 1.43 31.71 23.09
CA SER A 161 1.76 32.84 23.95
C SER A 161 0.52 33.38 24.63
N GLN A 162 0.49 33.36 25.96
CA GLN A 162 -0.58 33.96 26.77
C GLN A 162 0.00 35.01 27.72
N GLN A 163 -0.82 35.99 28.11
CA GLN A 163 -0.36 37.07 29.00
C GLN A 163 -0.05 36.60 30.44
N THR A 164 -0.53 35.42 30.85
CA THR A 164 -0.48 34.93 32.24
C THR A 164 0.29 33.62 32.43
N GLU A 165 0.75 32.97 31.36
CA GLU A 165 1.54 31.72 31.40
C GLU A 165 2.83 31.87 30.59
N SER A 166 3.89 31.14 30.96
CA SER A 166 5.10 31.05 30.14
C SER A 166 4.75 30.49 28.76
N PRO A 167 5.37 31.00 27.68
CA PRO A 167 5.13 30.49 26.34
C PRO A 167 5.55 29.01 26.26
N TYR A 168 4.82 28.25 25.47
CA TYR A 168 5.14 26.85 25.23
C TYR A 168 4.85 26.47 23.78
N THR A 169 5.46 25.38 23.32
CA THR A 169 5.21 24.88 21.96
C THR A 169 4.34 23.64 22.02
N ILE A 170 3.35 23.55 21.14
CA ILE A 170 2.60 22.32 20.91
C ILE A 170 3.08 21.69 19.61
N ILE A 171 3.55 20.46 19.68
CA ILE A 171 3.83 19.62 18.53
C ILE A 171 2.59 18.79 18.24
N TYR A 172 2.14 18.80 16.99
CA TYR A 172 1.11 17.92 16.48
C TYR A 172 1.72 16.86 15.59
N LEU A 173 1.49 15.59 15.91
CA LEU A 173 1.86 14.44 15.08
C LEU A 173 0.61 13.84 14.43
N LEU A 174 0.66 13.66 13.12
CA LEU A 174 -0.43 13.13 12.32
C LEU A 174 0.00 11.87 11.57
N GLY A 175 -0.86 10.86 11.60
CA GLY A 175 -0.80 9.73 10.67
C GLY A 175 -2.06 9.73 9.81
N ILE A 176 -1.96 10.14 8.54
CA ILE A 176 -3.06 10.28 7.58
C ILE A 176 -3.16 9.02 6.74
N ARG A 177 -4.33 8.40 6.65
CA ARG A 177 -4.61 7.11 6.00
C ARG A 177 -5.62 7.22 4.87
N ASN A 178 -5.72 6.13 4.12
CA ASN A 178 -6.67 5.93 3.04
C ASN A 178 -6.52 6.96 1.92
N LEU A 179 -5.27 7.13 1.51
CA LEU A 179 -4.85 7.92 0.36
C LEU A 179 -4.37 6.97 -0.73
N GLU A 180 -4.54 7.36 -1.99
CA GLU A 180 -4.07 6.56 -3.11
C GLU A 180 -2.53 6.43 -3.07
N PRO A 181 -1.96 5.27 -3.47
CA PRO A 181 -0.52 5.06 -3.50
C PRO A 181 0.24 6.15 -4.27
N ASN A 182 -0.36 6.70 -5.32
CA ASN A 182 0.24 7.79 -6.08
C ASN A 182 0.36 9.08 -5.25
N VAL A 183 -0.62 9.43 -4.43
CA VAL A 183 -0.55 10.61 -3.55
C VAL A 183 0.54 10.39 -2.49
N GLN A 184 0.61 9.17 -1.95
CA GLN A 184 1.64 8.78 -0.99
C GLN A 184 3.05 8.86 -1.59
N HIS A 185 3.22 8.31 -2.80
CA HIS A 185 4.47 8.32 -3.51
C HIS A 185 4.96 9.74 -3.78
N THR A 186 4.13 10.66 -4.27
CA THR A 186 4.59 12.05 -4.48
C THR A 186 4.85 12.78 -3.17
N TYR A 187 4.09 12.54 -2.10
CA TYR A 187 4.38 13.13 -0.79
C TYR A 187 5.81 12.83 -0.30
N TYR A 188 6.28 11.60 -0.47
CA TYR A 188 7.60 11.20 0.00
C TYR A 188 8.71 11.41 -1.04
N SER A 189 8.50 11.00 -2.29
CA SER A 189 9.52 11.04 -3.35
C SER A 189 9.75 12.45 -3.88
N LYS A 190 8.67 13.24 -4.03
CA LYS A 190 8.66 14.56 -4.68
C LYS A 190 7.86 15.58 -3.85
N PRO A 191 8.23 15.83 -2.58
CA PRO A 191 7.47 16.67 -1.65
C PRO A 191 7.23 18.10 -2.20
N GLU A 192 8.10 18.59 -3.06
CA GLU A 192 8.02 19.88 -3.73
C GLU A 192 6.78 20.04 -4.64
N VAL A 193 6.26 18.94 -5.20
CA VAL A 193 5.04 18.94 -6.03
C VAL A 193 3.87 18.23 -5.34
N SER A 194 3.98 17.95 -4.03
CA SER A 194 2.90 17.36 -3.25
C SER A 194 1.91 18.42 -2.74
N PHE A 195 0.67 18.37 -3.26
CA PHE A 195 -0.37 19.31 -2.85
C PHE A 195 -0.77 19.14 -1.38
N ILE A 196 -0.96 17.89 -0.92
CA ILE A 196 -1.32 17.60 0.48
C ILE A 196 -0.21 18.07 1.44
N ARG A 197 1.07 17.94 1.07
CA ARG A 197 2.17 18.47 1.87
C ARG A 197 2.09 19.99 1.99
N MET A 198 1.87 20.70 0.89
CA MET A 198 1.73 22.16 0.91
C MET A 198 0.52 22.62 1.74
N VAL A 199 -0.61 21.90 1.67
CA VAL A 199 -1.78 22.19 2.52
C VAL A 199 -1.44 22.07 4.00
N MET A 200 -0.76 21.00 4.40
CA MET A 200 -0.37 20.80 5.80
C MET A 200 0.66 21.83 6.26
N ASP A 201 1.71 22.10 5.47
CA ASP A 201 2.71 23.11 5.79
C ASP A 201 2.09 24.50 5.96
N TYR A 202 1.23 24.93 5.03
CA TYR A 202 0.58 26.23 5.13
C TYR A 202 -0.46 26.29 6.26
N TYR A 203 -1.06 25.18 6.66
CA TYR A 203 -1.94 25.16 7.83
C TYR A 203 -1.16 25.52 9.11
N PHE A 204 0.00 24.89 9.32
CA PHE A 204 0.80 25.15 10.51
C PHE A 204 1.59 26.46 10.44
N LEU A 205 1.98 26.92 9.24
CA LEU A 205 2.78 28.14 9.07
C LEU A 205 1.96 29.42 8.89
N ASP A 206 0.78 29.35 8.26
CA ASP A 206 0.14 30.53 7.66
C ASP A 206 -1.39 30.62 7.83
N PHE A 207 -2.07 29.58 8.30
CA PHE A 207 -3.50 29.66 8.63
C PHE A 207 -3.75 30.53 9.88
N PHE A 208 -2.87 30.37 10.87
CA PHE A 208 -2.77 31.24 12.05
C PHE A 208 -1.59 32.22 11.90
N THR A 209 -1.47 33.19 12.81
CA THR A 209 -0.47 34.26 12.71
C THR A 209 0.95 33.73 12.94
N GLU A 210 1.68 33.42 11.86
CA GLU A 210 3.10 32.99 11.90
C GLU A 210 3.36 31.77 12.81
N GLY A 211 2.47 30.77 12.77
CA GLY A 211 2.58 29.59 13.65
C GLY A 211 2.32 29.88 15.13
N LYS A 212 1.74 31.04 15.47
CA LYS A 212 1.35 31.40 16.84
C LYS A 212 -0.15 31.24 17.05
N LEU A 213 -0.51 30.70 18.20
CA LEU A 213 -1.89 30.54 18.63
C LEU A 213 -2.23 31.56 19.71
N GLU A 214 -3.19 32.42 19.39
CA GLU A 214 -3.79 33.38 20.32
C GLU A 214 -5.24 33.00 20.57
N LEU A 215 -5.59 32.87 21.85
CA LEU A 215 -6.94 32.54 22.32
C LEU A 215 -7.72 33.80 22.65
N LYS A 216 -8.96 33.89 22.14
CA LYS A 216 -9.89 34.97 22.42
C LYS A 216 -11.24 34.40 22.84
N LEU A 217 -11.95 35.05 23.77
CA LEU A 217 -13.32 34.66 24.11
C LEU A 217 -14.28 35.02 22.98
N GLN A 218 -15.17 34.10 22.60
CA GLN A 218 -16.16 34.31 21.54
C GLN A 218 -17.13 35.47 21.84
N SER A 219 -17.43 35.71 23.11
CA SER A 219 -18.19 36.87 23.59
C SER A 219 -17.92 37.12 25.07
N GLU A 220 -18.26 38.30 25.58
CA GLU A 220 -18.11 38.66 27.01
C GLU A 220 -18.90 37.74 27.97
N SER A 221 -19.86 36.98 27.45
CA SER A 221 -20.71 36.05 28.19
C SER A 221 -20.47 34.57 27.86
N SER A 222 -19.57 34.26 26.92
CA SER A 222 -19.27 32.88 26.50
C SER A 222 -18.09 32.31 27.28
N SER A 223 -18.19 31.04 27.66
CA SER A 223 -17.07 30.27 28.21
C SER A 223 -16.24 29.57 27.11
N LYS A 224 -16.49 29.86 25.83
CA LYS A 224 -15.81 29.25 24.68
C LYS A 224 -14.77 30.18 24.08
N TYR A 225 -13.59 29.62 23.82
CA TYR A 225 -12.51 30.30 23.14
C TYR A 225 -12.54 30.08 21.62
N GLU A 226 -12.00 31.04 20.88
CA GLU A 226 -11.68 30.97 19.45
C GLU A 226 -10.17 31.23 19.26
N LEU A 227 -9.59 30.59 18.23
CA LEU A 227 -8.23 30.86 17.79
C LEU A 227 -8.25 31.93 16.70
N ILE A 228 -7.36 32.94 16.82
CA ILE A 228 -7.28 34.03 15.86
C ILE A 228 -6.61 33.55 14.57
N LYS A 229 -7.39 33.49 13.48
CA LYS A 229 -6.90 33.15 12.13
C LYS A 229 -6.28 34.37 11.46
N LYS A 230 -5.16 34.20 10.75
CA LYS A 230 -4.40 35.28 10.11
C LYS A 230 -5.23 36.07 9.07
N TYR A 231 -5.97 35.34 8.24
CA TYR A 231 -6.76 35.91 7.13
C TYR A 231 -8.27 35.89 7.37
N GLN A 232 -8.72 35.51 8.58
CA GLN A 232 -10.15 35.33 8.91
C GLN A 232 -10.90 34.39 7.93
N GLU A 233 -10.18 33.46 7.32
CA GLU A 233 -10.73 32.56 6.32
C GLU A 233 -11.35 31.30 6.95
N ASN A 234 -12.36 30.73 6.29
CA ASN A 234 -12.81 29.37 6.57
C ASN A 234 -11.97 28.35 5.80
N GLU A 235 -12.22 27.06 6.03
CA GLU A 235 -11.42 25.95 5.51
C GLU A 235 -11.53 25.85 3.98
N VAL A 236 -12.67 26.24 3.39
CA VAL A 236 -12.86 26.28 1.94
C VAL A 236 -12.04 27.41 1.32
N GLN A 237 -12.08 28.60 1.93
CA GLN A 237 -11.31 29.75 1.49
C GLN A 237 -9.80 29.49 1.60
N PHE A 238 -9.36 28.86 2.69
CA PHE A 238 -7.98 28.40 2.87
C PHE A 238 -7.56 27.46 1.75
N LEU A 239 -8.32 26.39 1.49
CA LEU A 239 -8.00 25.44 0.43
C LEU A 239 -7.91 26.09 -0.96
N ARG A 240 -8.80 27.03 -1.28
CA ARG A 240 -8.74 27.81 -2.52
C ARG A 240 -7.49 28.68 -2.62
N ARG A 241 -7.10 29.31 -1.51
CA ARG A 241 -5.87 30.11 -1.43
C ARG A 241 -4.63 29.25 -1.62
N ILE A 242 -4.57 28.07 -0.98
CA ILE A 242 -3.45 27.14 -1.14
C ILE A 242 -3.40 26.59 -2.58
N ASN A 243 -4.54 26.30 -3.20
CA ASN A 243 -4.61 25.91 -4.60
C ASN A 243 -4.00 26.98 -5.52
N ARG A 244 -4.36 28.26 -5.32
CA ARG A 244 -3.75 29.38 -6.06
C ARG A 244 -2.24 29.41 -5.91
N LEU A 245 -1.75 29.30 -4.67
CA LEU A 245 -0.31 29.32 -4.40
C LEU A 245 0.42 28.10 -4.98
N PHE A 246 -0.22 26.94 -4.98
CA PHE A 246 0.35 25.72 -5.56
C PHE A 246 0.53 25.86 -7.07
N PHE A 247 -0.48 26.36 -7.79
CA PHE A 247 -0.35 26.66 -9.23
C PHE A 247 0.72 27.73 -9.48
N GLY A 248 0.81 28.75 -8.63
CA GLY A 248 1.86 29.75 -8.70
C GLY A 248 3.26 29.15 -8.49
N LYS A 249 3.40 28.19 -7.57
CA LYS A 249 4.63 27.42 -7.36
C LYS A 249 4.99 26.59 -8.58
N MET A 250 4.02 25.89 -9.20
CA MET A 250 4.27 25.09 -10.41
C MET A 250 4.71 25.94 -11.59
N GLN A 251 4.08 27.11 -11.79
CA GLN A 251 4.50 28.07 -12.81
C GLN A 251 5.92 28.57 -12.56
N MET A 252 6.29 28.82 -11.29
CA MET A 252 7.65 29.22 -10.95
C MET A 252 8.66 28.11 -11.24
N ILE A 253 8.36 26.85 -10.90
CA ILE A 253 9.21 25.68 -11.19
C ILE A 253 9.47 25.55 -12.70
N LEU A 254 8.47 25.78 -13.55
CA LEU A 254 8.61 25.78 -15.01
C LEU A 254 9.57 26.86 -15.55
N HIS A 255 9.81 27.93 -14.78
CA HIS A 255 10.66 29.04 -15.19
C HIS A 255 12.05 29.02 -14.54
N GLN A 256 12.33 28.06 -13.65
CA GLN A 256 13.65 27.91 -13.04
C GLN A 256 14.63 27.26 -14.02
N SER A 257 15.87 27.77 -14.03
CA SER A 257 16.95 27.34 -14.93
C SER A 257 17.66 26.05 -14.48
N ASP A 258 17.59 25.70 -13.20
CA ASP A 258 18.18 24.47 -12.65
C ASP A 258 17.17 23.31 -12.71
N SER A 259 17.62 22.15 -13.20
CA SER A 259 16.85 20.90 -13.23
C SER A 259 16.61 20.29 -11.84
N ASN A 260 17.35 20.75 -10.82
CA ASN A 260 17.15 20.31 -9.43
C ASN A 260 16.02 21.10 -8.77
N VAL A 261 14.79 20.69 -9.07
CA VAL A 261 13.67 20.94 -8.16
C VAL A 261 13.81 19.97 -6.97
N GLY A 262 14.85 20.12 -6.15
CA GLY A 262 15.17 19.15 -5.12
C GLY A 262 16.04 19.74 -4.03
N GLY A 263 15.53 19.73 -2.78
CA GLY A 263 16.37 20.03 -1.62
C GLY A 263 15.60 20.24 -0.32
N GLU A 264 14.43 20.89 -0.34
CA GLU A 264 13.69 21.20 0.88
C GLU A 264 12.47 20.29 1.05
N TYR A 265 12.53 19.43 2.07
CA TYR A 265 11.44 18.50 2.42
C TYR A 265 10.18 19.23 2.91
N SER A 266 10.33 20.44 3.48
CA SER A 266 9.23 21.28 3.97
C SER A 266 9.02 22.51 3.10
N ASN A 267 7.77 22.91 2.90
CA ASN A 267 7.46 24.17 2.22
C ASN A 267 7.70 25.37 3.13
N ILE A 268 8.17 26.46 2.54
CA ILE A 268 8.26 27.77 3.18
C ILE A 268 7.18 28.68 2.57
N VAL A 269 6.61 29.57 3.38
CA VAL A 269 5.65 30.58 2.91
C VAL A 269 6.39 31.57 2.00
N LYS A 270 6.00 31.60 0.72
CA LYS A 270 6.59 32.47 -0.30
C LYS A 270 5.50 33.33 -0.92
N SER A 271 5.61 34.64 -0.76
CA SER A 271 4.65 35.59 -1.31
C SER A 271 4.77 35.70 -2.82
N GLU A 272 5.92 35.32 -3.40
CA GLU A 272 6.16 35.33 -4.85
C GLU A 272 5.20 34.42 -5.60
N TYR A 273 4.66 33.37 -4.96
CA TYR A 273 3.69 32.49 -5.58
C TYR A 273 2.38 33.22 -5.97
N TYR A 274 2.05 34.35 -5.32
CA TYR A 274 0.90 35.17 -5.70
C TYR A 274 1.09 35.96 -6.99
N ILE A 275 2.33 36.17 -7.44
CA ILE A 275 2.64 36.92 -8.66
C ILE A 275 2.17 36.15 -9.89
N ASN A 276 2.16 34.82 -9.78
CA ASN A 276 1.80 33.89 -10.84
C ASN A 276 0.29 33.66 -10.87
N ASN A 277 -0.36 34.01 -12.00
CA ASN A 277 -1.81 33.92 -12.19
C ASN A 277 -2.24 32.68 -12.99
N LEU A 278 -1.43 31.61 -12.98
CA LEU A 278 -1.73 30.41 -13.77
C LEU A 278 -3.09 29.82 -13.40
N LEU A 279 -3.45 29.78 -12.11
CA LEU A 279 -4.76 29.23 -11.71
C LEU A 279 -5.90 30.04 -12.31
N GLU A 280 -5.86 31.37 -12.21
CA GLU A 280 -6.89 32.27 -12.75
C GLU A 280 -7.04 32.08 -14.26
N ASN A 281 -5.93 31.99 -15.00
CA ASN A 281 -5.96 31.79 -16.44
C ASN A 281 -6.57 30.42 -16.82
N ILE A 282 -6.24 29.37 -16.07
CA ILE A 282 -6.83 28.03 -16.27
C ILE A 282 -8.31 28.03 -15.90
N ASP A 283 -8.71 28.69 -14.80
CA ASP A 283 -10.11 28.89 -14.41
C ASP A 283 -10.88 29.59 -15.55
N ASP A 284 -10.34 30.68 -16.10
CA ASP A 284 -10.95 31.44 -17.18
C ASP A 284 -11.11 30.60 -18.46
N ILE A 285 -10.11 29.79 -18.84
CA ILE A 285 -10.21 28.83 -19.96
C ILE A 285 -11.28 27.77 -19.67
N SER A 286 -11.28 27.21 -18.46
CA SER A 286 -12.18 26.12 -18.06
C SER A 286 -13.65 26.56 -17.93
N THR A 287 -13.94 27.85 -17.90
CA THR A 287 -15.31 28.38 -17.87
C THR A 287 -15.85 28.74 -19.26
N GLN A 288 -15.00 28.76 -20.30
CA GLN A 288 -15.45 29.04 -21.66
C GLN A 288 -16.08 27.81 -22.31
N THR A 289 -17.27 27.98 -22.87
CA THR A 289 -17.84 27.03 -23.82
C THR A 289 -17.45 27.41 -25.25
N TYR A 290 -17.39 26.41 -26.14
CA TYR A 290 -17.20 26.64 -27.57
C TYR A 290 -18.27 25.88 -28.34
N GLU A 291 -19.08 26.61 -29.13
CA GLU A 291 -20.25 26.04 -29.83
C GLU A 291 -21.21 25.27 -28.89
N GLY A 292 -21.29 25.69 -27.63
CA GLY A 292 -22.09 25.02 -26.58
C GLY A 292 -21.39 23.84 -25.90
N ALA A 293 -20.24 23.37 -26.41
CA ALA A 293 -19.48 22.29 -25.82
C ALA A 293 -18.63 22.75 -24.64
N SER A 294 -18.68 21.95 -23.57
CA SER A 294 -17.83 22.06 -22.38
C SER A 294 -16.33 21.96 -22.73
N PRO A 295 -15.43 22.62 -21.98
CA PRO A 295 -13.99 22.56 -22.23
C PRO A 295 -13.40 21.20 -21.92
N PHE A 296 -12.99 20.49 -22.98
CA PHE A 296 -12.19 19.27 -22.91
C PHE A 296 -10.91 19.45 -23.72
N GLY A 297 -9.88 18.71 -23.34
CA GLY A 297 -8.58 18.75 -23.99
C GLY A 297 -7.45 18.86 -22.98
N SER A 298 -6.23 18.98 -23.48
CA SER A 298 -5.04 18.97 -22.64
C SER A 298 -4.01 19.98 -23.09
N MET A 299 -3.47 20.73 -22.13
CA MET A 299 -2.37 21.67 -22.35
C MET A 299 -1.12 21.18 -21.61
N LEU A 300 -0.02 21.05 -22.32
CA LEU A 300 1.27 20.64 -21.77
C LEU A 300 2.18 21.85 -21.60
N PHE A 301 2.71 21.98 -20.40
CA PHE A 301 3.64 23.04 -20.01
C PHE A 301 5.07 22.52 -20.03
N LEU A 302 5.91 23.20 -20.80
CA LEU A 302 7.33 22.92 -20.93
C LEU A 302 8.12 24.19 -20.71
N ARG A 303 9.40 24.08 -20.34
CA ARG A 303 10.24 25.27 -20.21
C ARG A 303 10.43 25.89 -21.59
N ASN A 304 10.53 27.22 -21.63
CA ASN A 304 10.78 27.94 -22.89
C ASN A 304 12.02 27.41 -23.63
N SER A 305 13.06 27.06 -22.86
CA SER A 305 14.30 26.46 -23.32
C SER A 305 14.14 25.07 -23.93
N ASP A 306 13.07 24.34 -23.62
CA ASP A 306 12.81 23.02 -24.19
C ASP A 306 11.93 23.13 -25.45
N ILE A 307 11.12 24.18 -25.55
CA ILE A 307 10.23 24.40 -26.71
C ILE A 307 11.00 24.90 -27.93
N LYS A 308 11.89 25.90 -27.76
CA LYS A 308 12.52 26.62 -28.87
C LYS A 308 13.82 25.99 -29.41
N VAL A 309 14.04 24.69 -29.19
CA VAL A 309 15.28 24.01 -29.59
C VAL A 309 15.13 23.39 -30.97
N LYS A 310 16.13 23.60 -31.83
CA LYS A 310 16.23 22.92 -33.12
C LYS A 310 16.42 21.42 -32.89
N GLN A 311 15.47 20.59 -33.33
CA GLN A 311 15.35 19.16 -32.97
C GLN A 311 15.07 18.92 -31.47
N GLY A 312 14.36 19.85 -30.83
CA GLY A 312 13.92 19.74 -29.43
C GLY A 312 12.89 18.62 -29.19
N PRO A 313 12.41 18.47 -27.95
CA PRO A 313 11.42 17.48 -27.54
C PRO A 313 10.04 17.67 -28.17
N VAL A 314 9.72 18.85 -28.71
CA VAL A 314 8.40 19.14 -29.29
C VAL A 314 8.43 18.98 -30.81
N LYS A 315 7.58 18.09 -31.31
CA LYS A 315 7.29 17.94 -32.74
C LYS A 315 5.93 18.60 -33.03
N PHE A 316 5.96 19.84 -33.47
CA PHE A 316 4.74 20.59 -33.78
C PHE A 316 4.01 19.99 -34.97
N ALA A 317 2.74 19.62 -34.76
CA ALA A 317 1.79 19.41 -35.85
C ALA A 317 1.34 20.75 -36.43
N ILE A 318 1.18 21.75 -35.56
CA ILE A 318 0.88 23.13 -35.91
C ILE A 318 1.71 24.02 -34.98
N GLU A 319 2.62 24.80 -35.55
CA GLU A 319 3.42 25.79 -34.84
C GLU A 319 2.90 27.20 -35.12
N PHE A 320 2.75 28.02 -34.07
CA PHE A 320 2.36 29.41 -34.21
C PHE A 320 3.55 30.29 -34.52
N LYS A 321 3.29 31.40 -35.21
CA LYS A 321 4.36 32.33 -35.57
C LYS A 321 4.93 32.97 -34.30
N THR A 322 6.25 33.11 -34.26
CA THR A 322 6.96 33.65 -33.09
C THR A 322 6.60 35.09 -32.75
N ASP A 323 6.06 35.86 -33.70
CA ASP A 323 5.57 37.24 -33.54
C ASP A 323 4.07 37.35 -33.24
N ASP A 324 3.34 36.23 -33.20
CA ASP A 324 1.88 36.17 -32.95
C ASP A 324 1.52 34.98 -32.04
N LEU A 325 2.32 34.75 -31.00
CA LEU A 325 2.01 33.76 -29.96
C LEU A 325 0.76 34.17 -29.18
N ILE A 326 0.01 33.18 -28.71
CA ILE A 326 -1.24 33.43 -27.97
C ILE A 326 -0.90 33.52 -26.47
N SER A 327 -1.24 34.66 -25.85
CA SER A 327 -1.10 34.83 -24.40
C SER A 327 -2.00 33.85 -23.67
N ILE A 328 -1.52 33.31 -22.55
CA ILE A 328 -2.28 32.43 -21.65
C ILE A 328 -3.57 33.09 -21.14
N GLU A 329 -3.62 34.42 -21.12
CA GLU A 329 -4.79 35.22 -20.73
C GLU A 329 -5.89 35.24 -21.81
N ASP A 330 -5.60 34.88 -23.07
CA ASP A 330 -6.62 34.79 -24.13
C ASP A 330 -7.38 33.45 -24.06
N ALA A 331 -8.16 33.32 -22.98
CA ALA A 331 -8.96 32.13 -22.69
C ALA A 331 -9.88 31.75 -23.86
N LYS A 332 -10.40 32.74 -24.59
CA LYS A 332 -11.31 32.51 -25.73
C LYS A 332 -10.62 31.84 -26.91
N ARG A 333 -9.40 32.28 -27.28
CA ARG A 333 -8.64 31.62 -28.36
C ARG A 333 -8.15 30.25 -27.92
N ILE A 334 -7.62 30.15 -26.70
CA ILE A 334 -7.09 28.88 -26.16
C ILE A 334 -8.19 27.82 -26.10
N ARG A 335 -9.38 28.19 -25.62
CA ARG A 335 -10.54 27.29 -25.59
C ARG A 335 -10.81 26.67 -26.96
N LYS A 336 -10.78 27.45 -28.04
CA LYS A 336 -11.01 26.93 -29.41
C LYS A 336 -9.95 25.90 -29.82
N LEU A 337 -8.70 26.15 -29.45
CA LEU A 337 -7.57 25.30 -29.80
C LEU A 337 -7.55 23.98 -29.05
N LEU A 338 -8.15 23.90 -27.86
CA LEU A 338 -8.25 22.65 -27.10
C LEU A 338 -9.00 21.55 -27.86
N GLU A 339 -9.91 21.90 -28.77
CA GLU A 339 -10.64 20.94 -29.64
C GLU A 339 -9.70 20.14 -30.55
N MET A 340 -8.46 20.61 -30.75
CA MET A 340 -7.46 19.95 -31.60
C MET A 340 -6.56 18.98 -30.83
N THR A 341 -6.72 18.87 -29.51
CA THR A 341 -5.84 18.07 -28.64
C THR A 341 -6.34 16.64 -28.47
N ASN A 342 -5.43 15.69 -28.24
CA ASN A 342 -5.77 14.29 -27.99
C ASN A 342 -4.71 13.59 -27.14
N VAL A 343 -5.01 13.37 -25.85
CA VAL A 343 -4.10 12.72 -24.91
C VAL A 343 -3.75 11.29 -25.33
N LYS A 344 -4.70 10.50 -25.87
CA LYS A 344 -4.47 9.11 -26.31
C LYS A 344 -3.49 9.02 -27.48
N LYS A 345 -3.35 10.11 -28.26
CA LYS A 345 -2.39 10.24 -29.36
C LYS A 345 -1.18 11.11 -28.99
N HIS A 346 -1.01 11.45 -27.72
CA HIS A 346 0.04 12.35 -27.22
C HIS A 346 0.12 13.71 -27.95
N LEU A 347 -1.04 14.24 -28.35
CA LEU A 347 -1.14 15.51 -29.06
C LEU A 347 -1.65 16.59 -28.10
N TYR A 348 -0.80 17.56 -27.74
CA TYR A 348 -1.08 18.54 -26.70
C TYR A 348 -1.00 19.97 -27.23
N LEU A 349 -1.71 20.88 -26.58
CA LEU A 349 -1.49 22.32 -26.75
C LEU A 349 -0.27 22.71 -25.93
N ILE A 350 0.79 23.23 -26.57
CA ILE A 350 2.11 23.43 -25.96
C ILE A 350 2.23 24.87 -25.45
N SER A 351 2.57 25.03 -24.18
CA SER A 351 2.70 26.33 -23.51
C SER A 351 3.96 26.39 -22.64
N ASP A 352 4.50 27.59 -22.41
CA ASP A 352 5.53 27.83 -21.39
C ASP A 352 4.98 28.40 -20.07
N GLY A 353 3.65 28.51 -19.92
CA GLY A 353 3.02 29.15 -18.76
C GLY A 353 2.58 30.60 -19.01
N ASN A 354 3.16 31.26 -20.01
CA ASN A 354 2.79 32.62 -20.41
C ASN A 354 2.26 32.67 -21.85
N TRP A 355 2.83 31.87 -22.74
CA TRP A 355 2.53 31.85 -24.16
C TRP A 355 2.24 30.44 -24.65
N VAL A 356 1.28 30.31 -25.55
CA VAL A 356 0.97 29.08 -26.29
C VAL A 356 1.68 29.11 -27.64
N TYR A 357 2.40 28.03 -27.93
CA TYR A 357 3.27 27.89 -29.10
C TYR A 357 2.66 27.12 -30.25
N GLY A 358 1.64 26.31 -29.99
CA GLY A 358 1.00 25.49 -31.01
C GLY A 358 0.53 24.15 -30.47
N VAL A 359 0.21 23.24 -31.38
CA VAL A 359 -0.22 21.87 -31.09
C VAL A 359 0.86 20.90 -31.54
N GLY A 360 1.31 20.00 -30.66
CA GLY A 360 2.45 19.13 -30.95
C GLY A 360 2.48 17.80 -30.20
N GLU A 361 3.25 16.88 -30.76
CA GLU A 361 3.64 15.59 -30.17
C GLU A 361 4.95 15.76 -29.40
N ILE A 362 5.20 14.89 -28.41
CA ILE A 362 6.38 14.97 -27.54
C ILE A 362 7.29 13.75 -27.70
N GLU A 363 8.57 14.01 -27.90
CA GLU A 363 9.66 13.05 -27.81
C GLU A 363 10.14 12.98 -26.35
N TRP A 364 9.48 12.13 -25.55
CA TRP A 364 9.66 12.03 -24.09
C TRP A 364 11.07 11.62 -23.65
N ASP A 365 11.81 10.91 -24.51
CA ASP A 365 13.20 10.52 -24.25
C ASP A 365 14.15 11.70 -24.09
N LYS A 366 13.78 12.87 -24.65
CA LYS A 366 14.51 14.13 -24.51
C LYS A 366 14.14 14.92 -23.26
N LEU A 367 13.15 14.46 -22.49
CA LEU A 367 12.63 15.11 -21.27
C LEU A 367 12.91 14.31 -19.99
N LYS A 368 13.81 13.33 -20.03
CA LYS A 368 14.14 12.41 -18.91
C LYS A 368 14.39 13.07 -17.55
N GLU A 369 14.99 14.26 -17.55
CA GLU A 369 15.39 14.97 -16.32
C GLU A 369 14.60 16.26 -16.10
N THR A 370 13.47 16.43 -16.80
CA THR A 370 12.68 17.66 -16.78
C THR A 370 11.30 17.42 -16.22
N THR A 371 10.97 18.14 -15.14
CA THR A 371 9.62 18.15 -14.61
C THR A 371 8.66 18.80 -15.61
N SER A 372 7.73 18.01 -16.13
CA SER A 372 6.71 18.47 -17.08
C SER A 372 5.34 18.46 -16.39
N PHE A 373 4.55 19.52 -16.61
CA PHE A 373 3.20 19.62 -16.06
C PHE A 373 2.16 19.66 -17.18
N ARG A 374 1.03 19.02 -16.98
CA ARG A 374 -0.10 19.02 -17.91
C ARG A 374 -1.37 19.42 -17.18
N ILE A 375 -2.19 20.24 -17.83
CA ILE A 375 -3.56 20.51 -17.41
C ILE A 375 -4.50 19.70 -18.32
N ASP A 376 -5.28 18.82 -17.72
CA ASP A 376 -6.35 18.10 -18.40
C ASP A 376 -7.69 18.77 -18.08
N PHE A 377 -8.31 19.41 -19.07
CA PHE A 377 -9.66 19.97 -18.94
C PHE A 377 -10.69 18.83 -19.03
N LYS A 378 -11.58 18.79 -18.04
CA LYS A 378 -12.58 17.72 -17.83
C LYS A 378 -14.01 18.29 -17.82
N GLY A 379 -14.21 19.45 -18.42
CA GLY A 379 -15.48 20.16 -18.49
C GLY A 379 -15.47 21.50 -17.78
N ILE A 380 -16.67 22.09 -17.65
CA ILE A 380 -16.83 23.45 -17.13
C ILE A 380 -16.31 23.53 -15.69
N SER A 381 -15.38 24.47 -15.45
CA SER A 381 -14.73 24.69 -14.15
C SER A 381 -14.08 23.45 -13.55
N LYS A 382 -13.63 22.51 -14.40
CA LYS A 382 -13.09 21.22 -14.00
C LYS A 382 -11.85 20.83 -14.76
N TYR A 383 -10.77 20.58 -14.04
CA TYR A 383 -9.50 20.22 -14.63
C TYR A 383 -8.56 19.57 -13.62
N ASN A 384 -7.62 18.77 -14.13
CA ASN A 384 -6.60 18.11 -13.33
C ASN A 384 -5.23 18.70 -13.67
N LEU A 385 -4.44 19.00 -12.64
CA LEU A 385 -3.02 19.27 -12.77
C LEU A 385 -2.25 17.96 -12.60
N VAL A 386 -1.49 17.59 -13.62
CA VAL A 386 -0.80 16.30 -13.75
C VAL A 386 0.70 16.54 -13.91
N SER A 387 1.52 15.87 -13.11
CA SER A 387 2.95 15.72 -13.35
C SER A 387 3.19 14.54 -14.27
N ILE A 388 4.09 14.71 -15.23
CA ILE A 388 4.49 13.66 -16.16
C ILE A 388 5.97 13.38 -15.94
N ASN A 389 6.29 12.12 -15.69
CA ASN A 389 7.67 11.66 -15.56
C ASN A 389 7.95 10.54 -16.56
N PHE A 390 9.20 10.47 -16.98
CA PHE A 390 9.69 9.44 -17.90
C PHE A 390 10.82 8.70 -17.21
N ASP A 391 10.44 7.69 -16.43
CA ASP A 391 11.32 7.00 -15.50
C ASP A 391 11.87 5.72 -16.15
N GLN A 392 13.10 5.34 -15.79
CA GLN A 392 13.67 4.05 -16.17
C GLN A 392 13.07 2.95 -15.30
N SER A 393 12.49 1.96 -15.94
CA SER A 393 12.15 0.69 -15.32
C SER A 393 13.29 -0.30 -15.60
N PRO A 394 14.00 -0.79 -14.57
CA PRO A 394 15.03 -1.80 -14.78
C PRO A 394 14.37 -3.06 -15.35
N ASN A 395 14.69 -3.40 -16.60
CA ASN A 395 14.27 -4.67 -17.19
C ASN A 395 15.33 -5.72 -16.85
N VAL A 396 14.88 -6.78 -16.19
CA VAL A 396 15.76 -7.81 -15.61
C VAL A 396 16.14 -8.87 -16.65
N ALA A 397 15.41 -8.98 -17.77
CA ALA A 397 15.67 -9.98 -18.79
C ALA A 397 16.46 -9.40 -19.99
N GLY A 398 17.78 -9.59 -19.99
CA GLY A 398 18.59 -9.37 -21.19
C GLY A 398 18.56 -10.59 -22.12
N GLU A 399 18.35 -10.38 -23.41
CA GLU A 399 18.37 -11.47 -24.41
C GLU A 399 19.75 -11.57 -25.08
N LEU A 400 20.29 -12.79 -25.19
CA LEU A 400 21.47 -13.08 -26.01
C LEU A 400 21.04 -13.32 -27.46
N ILE A 401 21.28 -12.32 -28.31
CA ILE A 401 20.96 -12.39 -29.74
C ILE A 401 22.23 -12.72 -30.51
N LEU A 402 22.18 -13.77 -31.33
CA LEU A 402 23.25 -14.12 -32.27
C LEU A 402 22.98 -13.43 -33.61
N GLU A 403 23.73 -12.36 -33.90
CA GLU A 403 23.74 -11.71 -35.22
C GLU A 403 25.05 -12.05 -35.95
N GLY A 404 25.03 -13.12 -36.73
CA GLY A 404 26.21 -13.63 -37.45
C GLY A 404 27.25 -14.26 -36.51
N GLU A 405 28.51 -13.84 -36.59
CA GLU A 405 29.59 -14.27 -35.67
C GLU A 405 29.62 -13.48 -34.35
N LYS A 406 28.68 -12.55 -34.14
CA LYS A 406 28.63 -11.72 -32.94
C LYS A 406 27.50 -12.16 -32.02
N THR A 407 27.85 -12.45 -30.77
CA THR A 407 26.90 -12.62 -29.68
C THR A 407 26.65 -11.26 -29.04
N ILE A 408 25.41 -10.79 -29.05
CA ILE A 408 25.00 -9.48 -28.51
C ILE A 408 24.08 -9.74 -27.31
N TYR A 409 24.50 -9.30 -26.12
CA TYR A 409 23.62 -9.26 -24.94
C TYR A 409 22.84 -7.94 -24.98
N ARG A 410 21.52 -8.02 -25.14
CA ARG A 410 20.62 -6.86 -25.21
C ARG A 410 19.78 -6.80 -23.93
N SER A 411 20.23 -6.01 -22.96
CA SER A 411 19.40 -5.58 -21.82
C SER A 411 18.71 -4.27 -22.22
N ASN A 412 17.40 -4.31 -22.45
CA ASN A 412 16.63 -3.11 -22.75
C ASN A 412 16.17 -2.51 -21.43
N THR A 413 16.72 -1.40 -20.96
CA THR A 413 16.03 -0.62 -19.92
C THR A 413 14.69 -0.15 -20.49
N ASP A 414 13.58 -0.63 -19.92
CA ASP A 414 12.25 -0.14 -20.29
C ASP A 414 12.13 1.29 -19.75
N TYR A 415 11.45 2.16 -20.49
CA TYR A 415 11.12 3.49 -20.00
C TYR A 415 9.62 3.60 -19.90
N GLU A 416 9.13 4.04 -18.75
CA GLU A 416 7.71 4.16 -18.47
C GLU A 416 7.32 5.64 -18.35
N LEU A 417 6.22 6.00 -19.00
CA LEU A 417 5.58 7.30 -18.79
C LEU A 417 4.60 7.18 -17.63
N THR A 418 4.94 7.82 -16.51
CA THR A 418 4.06 7.88 -15.34
C THR A 418 3.32 9.22 -15.32
N TYR A 419 2.00 9.13 -15.17
CA TYR A 419 1.10 10.28 -15.06
C TYR A 419 0.59 10.37 -13.64
N GLN A 420 0.89 11.47 -12.97
CA GLN A 420 0.52 11.65 -11.57
C GLN A 420 -0.34 12.89 -11.40
N THR A 421 -1.63 12.70 -11.10
CA THR A 421 -2.51 13.81 -10.75
C THR A 421 -2.08 14.40 -9.42
N LEU A 422 -1.62 15.65 -9.43
CA LEU A 422 -1.17 16.38 -8.23
C LEU A 422 -2.37 16.97 -7.48
N VAL A 423 -3.32 17.54 -8.22
CA VAL A 423 -4.57 18.10 -7.69
C VAL A 423 -5.64 18.13 -8.79
N SER A 424 -6.86 17.76 -8.44
CA SER A 424 -8.06 17.94 -9.27
C SER A 424 -8.82 19.17 -8.78
N VAL A 425 -9.27 20.04 -9.67
CA VAL A 425 -10.00 21.25 -9.29
C VAL A 425 -11.42 21.17 -9.84
N MET A 426 -12.41 21.36 -8.96
CA MET A 426 -13.82 21.43 -9.33
C MET A 426 -14.47 22.67 -8.72
N PHE A 427 -14.96 23.57 -9.59
CA PHE A 427 -15.54 24.85 -9.18
C PHE A 427 -14.64 25.60 -8.19
N LYS A 428 -13.35 25.68 -8.53
CA LYS A 428 -12.25 26.27 -7.74
C LYS A 428 -11.82 25.50 -6.49
N ASN A 429 -12.52 24.42 -6.13
CA ASN A 429 -12.21 23.64 -4.94
C ASN A 429 -11.23 22.51 -5.30
N PRO A 430 -10.07 22.41 -4.62
CA PRO A 430 -9.13 21.34 -4.87
C PRO A 430 -9.58 20.03 -4.23
N LYS A 431 -9.23 18.93 -4.89
CA LYS A 431 -9.47 17.54 -4.53
C LYS A 431 -8.22 16.72 -4.78
N ILE A 432 -8.03 15.67 -3.99
CA ILE A 432 -6.94 14.70 -4.19
C ILE A 432 -7.53 13.29 -4.26
N GLY A 433 -6.94 12.46 -5.12
CA GLY A 433 -7.42 11.11 -5.32
C GLY A 433 -8.58 10.98 -6.31
N GLU A 434 -9.11 9.76 -6.44
CA GLU A 434 -10.26 9.47 -7.30
C GLU A 434 -11.57 9.56 -6.50
N GLU A 435 -12.51 10.37 -6.99
CA GLU A 435 -13.82 10.52 -6.34
C GLU A 435 -14.75 9.36 -6.71
N GLY A 436 -14.95 8.43 -5.76
CA GLY A 436 -16.18 7.66 -5.55
C GLY A 436 -16.55 6.55 -6.54
N TYR A 437 -16.04 6.54 -7.78
CA TYR A 437 -16.29 5.45 -8.73
C TYR A 437 -15.01 4.67 -8.99
N THR A 438 -15.05 3.39 -8.64
CA THR A 438 -14.10 2.38 -9.11
C THR A 438 -14.91 1.32 -9.88
N SER A 439 -14.36 0.78 -10.97
CA SER A 439 -15.05 -0.25 -11.77
C SER A 439 -15.43 -1.45 -10.90
N GLU A 440 -14.56 -1.73 -9.95
CA GLU A 440 -14.65 -2.72 -8.89
C GLU A 440 -15.91 -2.53 -8.04
N ARG A 441 -16.14 -1.30 -7.57
CA ARG A 441 -17.32 -0.94 -6.81
C ARG A 441 -18.58 -1.15 -7.65
N MET A 442 -18.58 -0.70 -8.90
CA MET A 442 -19.73 -0.85 -9.79
C MET A 442 -20.09 -2.32 -10.01
N VAL A 443 -19.09 -3.16 -10.29
CA VAL A 443 -19.24 -4.62 -10.45
C VAL A 443 -19.84 -5.25 -9.19
N ALA A 444 -19.36 -4.87 -7.99
CA ALA A 444 -19.90 -5.39 -6.74
C ALA A 444 -21.38 -5.01 -6.54
N ILE A 445 -21.78 -3.78 -6.88
CA ILE A 445 -23.18 -3.33 -6.80
C ILE A 445 -24.07 -4.13 -7.75
N LEU A 446 -23.64 -4.31 -8.99
CA LEU A 446 -24.40 -5.07 -9.99
C LEU A 446 -24.57 -6.55 -9.58
N ARG A 447 -23.50 -7.17 -9.07
CA ARG A 447 -23.53 -8.56 -8.60
C ARG A 447 -24.54 -8.74 -7.48
N GLU A 448 -24.45 -7.90 -6.45
CA GLU A 448 -25.31 -8.00 -5.29
C GLU A 448 -26.78 -7.78 -5.63
N MET A 449 -27.08 -6.84 -6.51
CA MET A 449 -28.46 -6.60 -6.92
C MET A 449 -28.98 -7.75 -7.77
N PHE A 450 -28.23 -8.22 -8.77
CA PHE A 450 -28.79 -9.09 -9.81
C PHE A 450 -28.42 -10.57 -9.71
N GLN A 451 -27.46 -10.98 -8.87
CA GLN A 451 -27.16 -12.40 -8.66
C GLN A 451 -28.26 -13.08 -7.82
N GLY A 452 -28.69 -14.27 -8.28
CA GLY A 452 -29.53 -15.20 -7.52
C GLY A 452 -28.69 -16.38 -7.01
N GLU A 453 -29.23 -17.18 -6.08
CA GLU A 453 -28.52 -18.30 -5.42
C GLU A 453 -28.06 -19.43 -6.38
N ASP A 454 -28.57 -19.46 -7.62
CA ASP A 454 -28.40 -20.62 -8.53
C ASP A 454 -27.93 -20.28 -9.95
N ASP A 455 -27.44 -19.06 -10.24
CA ASP A 455 -26.98 -18.75 -11.60
C ASP A 455 -25.61 -18.07 -11.65
N ALA A 456 -24.71 -18.75 -12.37
CA ALA A 456 -23.49 -18.22 -12.95
C ALA A 456 -23.83 -17.24 -14.10
N LEU A 457 -24.71 -16.26 -13.83
CA LEU A 457 -25.03 -15.14 -14.71
C LEU A 457 -23.74 -14.37 -14.95
N ALA A 458 -23.21 -14.60 -16.16
CA ALA A 458 -21.80 -14.56 -16.52
C ALA A 458 -21.10 -13.26 -16.13
N SER A 459 -19.89 -13.40 -15.58
CA SER A 459 -18.94 -12.30 -15.33
C SER A 459 -18.83 -11.32 -16.50
N ASP A 460 -18.99 -11.82 -17.71
CA ASP A 460 -18.84 -11.09 -18.96
C ASP A 460 -19.94 -10.03 -19.11
N LYS A 461 -21.19 -10.32 -18.68
CA LYS A 461 -22.31 -9.35 -18.77
C LYS A 461 -22.17 -8.20 -17.80
N ILE A 462 -21.71 -8.49 -16.59
CA ILE A 462 -21.42 -7.45 -15.59
C ILE A 462 -20.24 -6.59 -16.05
N SER A 463 -19.23 -7.21 -16.70
CA SER A 463 -18.12 -6.49 -17.32
C SER A 463 -18.60 -5.59 -18.48
N ASP A 464 -19.49 -6.09 -19.33
CA ASP A 464 -20.08 -5.31 -20.43
C ASP A 464 -20.85 -4.09 -19.88
N LEU A 465 -21.64 -4.28 -18.81
CA LEU A 465 -22.36 -3.20 -18.14
C LEU A 465 -21.43 -2.16 -17.49
N ASP A 466 -20.35 -2.58 -16.82
CA ASP A 466 -19.33 -1.66 -16.31
C ASP A 466 -18.66 -0.89 -17.45
N GLU A 467 -18.32 -1.56 -18.56
CA GLU A 467 -17.75 -0.87 -19.72
C GLU A 467 -18.71 0.17 -20.29
N ILE A 468 -20.00 -0.15 -20.40
CA ILE A 468 -21.06 0.78 -20.80
C ILE A 468 -21.07 2.00 -19.87
N ILE A 469 -21.04 1.79 -18.55
CA ILE A 469 -21.05 2.89 -17.58
C ILE A 469 -19.78 3.73 -17.71
N ARG A 470 -18.60 3.11 -17.83
CA ARG A 470 -17.32 3.81 -18.07
C ARG A 470 -17.35 4.66 -19.34
N LYS A 471 -17.96 4.15 -20.42
CA LYS A 471 -18.14 4.91 -21.66
C LYS A 471 -19.17 6.03 -21.50
N ALA A 472 -20.22 5.82 -20.71
CA ALA A 472 -21.16 6.87 -20.36
C ALA A 472 -20.49 7.99 -19.55
N ARG A 473 -19.44 7.70 -18.76
CA ARG A 473 -18.62 8.72 -18.07
C ARG A 473 -17.83 9.62 -19.02
N GLU A 474 -17.52 9.16 -20.23
CA GLU A 474 -16.87 10.00 -21.22
C GLU A 474 -17.80 11.13 -21.69
N GLN A 475 -19.09 11.07 -21.37
CA GLN A 475 -20.06 12.10 -21.73
C GLN A 475 -19.79 13.43 -21.02
N HIS A 476 -20.02 14.51 -21.75
CA HIS A 476 -19.71 15.88 -21.34
C HIS A 476 -20.88 16.61 -20.67
N HIS A 477 -22.02 15.93 -20.55
CA HIS A 477 -23.26 16.38 -19.92
C HIS A 477 -23.85 15.27 -19.04
N GLY A 478 -24.73 15.66 -18.11
CA GLY A 478 -25.27 14.73 -17.12
C GLY A 478 -26.06 13.61 -17.78
N THR A 479 -25.72 12.38 -17.41
CA THR A 479 -26.21 11.15 -18.01
C THR A 479 -26.79 10.25 -16.93
N MET A 480 -27.78 9.44 -17.28
CA MET A 480 -28.31 8.42 -16.38
C MET A 480 -28.38 7.08 -17.09
N VAL A 481 -27.92 6.03 -16.42
CA VAL A 481 -28.00 4.65 -16.89
C VAL A 481 -28.89 3.88 -15.92
N VAL A 482 -29.91 3.20 -16.43
CA VAL A 482 -30.82 2.35 -15.65
C VAL A 482 -30.62 0.90 -16.06
N ILE A 483 -30.52 0.02 -15.08
CA ILE A 483 -30.32 -1.42 -15.28
C ILE A 483 -31.37 -2.15 -14.43
N THR A 484 -32.14 -3.04 -15.06
CA THR A 484 -33.09 -3.96 -14.38
C THR A 484 -32.98 -5.37 -14.96
N ASP A 485 -33.70 -6.35 -14.41
CA ASP A 485 -33.88 -7.62 -15.12
C ASP A 485 -34.70 -7.42 -16.42
N SER A 486 -34.62 -8.41 -17.32
CA SER A 486 -35.25 -8.33 -18.65
C SER A 486 -36.78 -8.20 -18.57
N ASP A 487 -37.43 -8.90 -17.64
CA ASP A 487 -38.89 -8.86 -17.52
C ASP A 487 -39.34 -7.49 -17.02
N THR A 488 -38.66 -6.95 -15.99
CA THR A 488 -38.89 -5.59 -15.50
C THR A 488 -38.65 -4.54 -16.59
N ALA A 489 -37.62 -4.71 -17.42
CA ALA A 489 -37.31 -3.77 -18.51
C ALA A 489 -38.47 -3.71 -19.53
N GLU A 490 -39.00 -4.86 -19.94
CA GLU A 490 -40.13 -4.93 -20.87
C GLU A 490 -41.40 -4.30 -20.28
N GLU A 491 -41.73 -4.62 -19.02
CA GLU A 491 -42.90 -4.07 -18.33
C GLU A 491 -42.83 -2.54 -18.16
N GLU A 492 -41.71 -2.02 -17.65
CA GLU A 492 -41.57 -0.59 -17.39
C GLU A 492 -41.53 0.24 -18.66
N LEU A 493 -40.94 -0.29 -19.74
CA LEU A 493 -40.85 0.43 -21.00
C LEU A 493 -42.16 0.42 -21.80
N ASP A 494 -43.08 -0.52 -21.57
CA ASP A 494 -44.44 -0.40 -22.09
C ASP A 494 -45.20 0.75 -21.40
N ILE A 495 -45.02 0.90 -20.07
CA ILE A 495 -45.60 2.01 -19.29
C ILE A 495 -44.99 3.36 -19.69
N LEU A 496 -43.65 3.42 -19.77
CA LEU A 496 -42.88 4.63 -20.09
C LEU A 496 -42.76 4.89 -21.60
N ARG A 497 -43.49 4.15 -22.44
CA ARG A 497 -43.42 4.24 -23.91
C ARG A 497 -43.64 5.64 -24.48
N LYS A 498 -44.49 6.45 -23.84
CA LYS A 498 -44.75 7.84 -24.27
C LYS A 498 -43.71 8.84 -23.76
N GLN A 499 -42.82 8.39 -22.89
CA GLN A 499 -41.80 9.17 -22.19
C GLN A 499 -40.38 8.65 -22.48
N SER A 500 -40.23 7.89 -23.57
CA SER A 500 -38.97 7.26 -23.98
C SER A 500 -38.92 7.07 -25.50
N THR A 501 -37.71 6.83 -26.02
CA THR A 501 -37.52 6.30 -27.37
C THR A 501 -37.24 4.81 -27.27
N LEU A 502 -38.27 3.99 -27.50
CA LEU A 502 -38.12 2.53 -27.55
C LEU A 502 -37.29 2.11 -28.76
N ILE A 503 -36.41 1.14 -28.55
CA ILE A 503 -35.64 0.49 -29.61
C ILE A 503 -35.87 -1.02 -29.55
N GLU A 504 -35.55 -1.72 -30.63
CA GLU A 504 -35.45 -3.18 -30.60
C GLU A 504 -34.29 -3.57 -29.66
N PRO A 505 -34.52 -4.44 -28.65
CA PRO A 505 -33.48 -4.80 -27.69
C PRO A 505 -32.22 -5.32 -28.36
N CYS A 506 -31.09 -4.65 -28.14
CA CYS A 506 -29.82 -5.00 -28.79
C CYS A 506 -28.61 -4.70 -27.93
N VAL A 507 -27.54 -5.47 -28.13
CA VAL A 507 -26.24 -5.19 -27.51
C VAL A 507 -25.62 -3.99 -28.22
N VAL A 508 -25.30 -2.95 -27.47
CA VAL A 508 -24.71 -1.72 -27.99
C VAL A 508 -23.20 -1.81 -27.86
N HIS A 509 -22.48 -1.54 -28.95
CA HIS A 509 -21.03 -1.43 -28.88
C HIS A 509 -20.62 -0.29 -27.92
N PRO A 510 -19.69 -0.50 -26.96
CA PRO A 510 -19.36 0.48 -25.92
C PRO A 510 -18.98 1.88 -26.45
N ASP A 511 -18.26 1.96 -27.57
CA ASP A 511 -17.91 3.23 -28.21
C ASP A 511 -19.10 4.05 -28.73
N HIS A 512 -20.28 3.44 -28.87
CA HIS A 512 -21.50 4.12 -29.27
C HIS A 512 -22.25 4.76 -28.10
N ILE A 513 -21.98 4.35 -26.86
CA ILE A 513 -22.70 4.79 -25.67
C ILE A 513 -22.68 6.31 -25.53
N LYS A 514 -21.53 6.95 -25.75
CA LYS A 514 -21.39 8.42 -25.71
C LYS A 514 -22.29 9.17 -26.69
N PHE A 515 -22.76 8.52 -27.77
CA PHE A 515 -23.69 9.15 -28.71
C PHE A 515 -25.14 8.94 -28.29
N LEU A 516 -25.45 7.77 -27.71
CA LEU A 516 -26.80 7.48 -27.23
C LEU A 516 -27.13 8.31 -25.99
N THR A 517 -26.17 8.50 -25.09
CA THR A 517 -26.32 9.31 -23.87
C THR A 517 -26.29 10.81 -24.11
N ALA A 518 -26.16 11.26 -25.38
CA ALA A 518 -26.30 12.67 -25.73
C ALA A 518 -27.77 13.13 -25.74
N ILE A 519 -28.72 12.18 -25.79
CA ILE A 519 -30.15 12.46 -25.65
C ILE A 519 -30.47 12.63 -24.15
N ASP A 520 -31.22 13.69 -23.82
CA ASP A 520 -31.61 13.95 -22.43
C ASP A 520 -32.57 12.88 -21.89
N GLY A 521 -32.39 12.50 -20.62
CA GLY A 521 -33.04 11.35 -20.01
C GLY A 521 -32.07 10.18 -19.76
N ALA A 522 -32.62 9.04 -19.34
CA ALA A 522 -31.86 7.84 -19.05
C ALA A 522 -31.71 6.93 -20.28
N ILE A 523 -30.63 6.16 -20.34
CA ILE A 523 -30.52 4.98 -21.20
C ILE A 523 -30.86 3.74 -20.38
N TYR A 524 -31.66 2.84 -20.94
CA TYR A 524 -32.25 1.72 -20.21
C TYR A 524 -31.68 0.39 -20.72
N PHE A 525 -31.03 -0.34 -19.83
CA PHE A 525 -30.44 -1.65 -20.09
C PHE A 525 -31.10 -2.74 -19.23
N ASP A 526 -31.01 -3.97 -19.71
CA ASP A 526 -31.28 -5.16 -18.89
C ASP A 526 -29.98 -5.80 -18.35
N THR A 527 -30.12 -6.83 -17.51
CA THR A 527 -29.01 -7.64 -16.99
C THR A 527 -28.24 -8.43 -18.06
N GLU A 528 -28.77 -8.54 -19.28
CA GLU A 528 -28.13 -9.19 -20.44
C GLU A 528 -27.26 -8.22 -21.25
N ALA A 529 -27.11 -6.97 -20.77
CA ALA A 529 -26.45 -5.84 -21.41
C ALA A 529 -27.10 -5.42 -22.74
N LYS A 530 -28.40 -5.67 -22.91
CA LYS A 530 -29.18 -5.16 -24.04
C LYS A 530 -29.79 -3.83 -23.69
N CYS A 531 -29.66 -2.87 -24.61
CA CYS A 531 -30.34 -1.58 -24.52
C CYS A 531 -31.77 -1.74 -25.04
N HIS A 532 -32.75 -1.28 -24.28
CA HIS A 532 -34.18 -1.34 -24.63
C HIS A 532 -34.77 0.02 -24.98
N ALA A 533 -34.22 1.10 -24.42
CA ALA A 533 -34.70 2.45 -24.70
C ALA A 533 -33.65 3.54 -24.42
N ILE A 534 -33.83 4.68 -25.09
CA ILE A 534 -32.96 5.86 -24.97
C ILE A 534 -33.83 7.09 -24.65
N GLY A 535 -33.29 8.02 -23.84
CA GLY A 535 -33.99 9.25 -23.46
C GLY A 535 -35.22 8.99 -22.59
N VAL A 536 -35.11 8.00 -21.69
CA VAL A 536 -36.19 7.60 -20.79
C VAL A 536 -36.33 8.65 -19.68
N ILE A 537 -37.51 9.26 -19.58
CA ILE A 537 -37.85 10.14 -18.46
C ILE A 537 -38.40 9.26 -17.34
N LEU A 538 -37.62 9.13 -16.27
CA LEU A 538 -37.99 8.31 -15.12
C LEU A 538 -39.03 9.04 -14.26
N ASP A 539 -40.15 8.36 -14.00
CA ASP A 539 -41.27 8.87 -13.20
C ASP A 539 -41.43 8.07 -11.90
N GLY A 540 -41.81 8.73 -10.81
CA GLY A 540 -41.94 8.09 -9.50
C GLY A 540 -42.57 8.99 -8.44
N ILE A 541 -42.98 8.41 -7.32
CA ILE A 541 -43.73 9.11 -6.27
C ILE A 541 -42.77 9.84 -5.34
N ALA A 542 -42.99 11.14 -5.11
CA ALA A 542 -42.24 11.91 -4.13
C ALA A 542 -42.57 11.45 -2.70
N GLN A 543 -41.56 11.16 -1.90
CA GLN A 543 -41.71 10.76 -0.49
C GLN A 543 -41.03 11.79 0.42
N PRO A 544 -41.56 12.07 1.64
CA PRO A 544 -41.06 13.13 2.52
C PRO A 544 -39.60 12.97 2.94
N GLU A 545 -39.09 11.73 2.97
CA GLU A 545 -37.75 11.38 3.46
C GLU A 545 -36.74 11.16 2.33
N LEU A 546 -37.17 11.22 1.07
CA LEU A 546 -36.34 10.94 -0.12
C LEU A 546 -36.21 12.18 -1.02
N GLY A 547 -34.96 12.55 -1.29
CA GLY A 547 -34.60 13.66 -2.17
C GLY A 547 -33.80 14.75 -1.45
N ASP A 548 -32.98 15.44 -2.21
CA ASP A 548 -32.11 16.50 -1.71
C ASP A 548 -32.22 17.72 -2.63
N ALA A 549 -32.73 18.82 -2.08
CA ALA A 549 -32.91 20.08 -2.82
C ALA A 549 -31.57 20.72 -3.23
N SER A 550 -30.46 20.33 -2.61
CA SER A 550 -29.11 20.74 -3.02
C SER A 550 -28.58 19.96 -4.23
N ARG A 551 -29.24 18.85 -4.61
CA ARG A 551 -28.87 17.98 -5.74
C ARG A 551 -29.73 18.24 -6.98
N GLY A 552 -29.25 17.82 -8.14
CA GLY A 552 -29.89 18.05 -9.43
C GLY A 552 -31.19 17.27 -9.66
N ALA A 553 -31.94 17.65 -10.71
CA ALA A 553 -33.21 17.00 -11.08
C ALA A 553 -33.05 15.50 -11.40
N ARG A 554 -31.95 15.11 -12.05
CA ARG A 554 -31.62 13.71 -12.36
C ARG A 554 -31.51 12.86 -11.09
N PHE A 555 -30.77 13.35 -10.10
CA PHE A 555 -30.63 12.70 -8.80
C PHE A 555 -31.99 12.47 -8.14
N ASN A 556 -32.80 13.52 -8.05
CA ASN A 556 -34.13 13.43 -7.43
C ASN A 556 -35.11 12.53 -8.22
N SER A 557 -35.02 12.47 -9.55
CA SER A 557 -35.86 11.55 -10.35
C SER A 557 -35.45 10.10 -10.19
N ALA A 558 -34.16 9.83 -10.14
CA ALA A 558 -33.62 8.48 -9.96
C ALA A 558 -34.05 7.88 -8.61
N TYR A 559 -33.95 8.63 -7.50
CA TYR A 559 -34.40 8.15 -6.18
C TYR A 559 -35.90 7.82 -6.16
N ARG A 560 -36.74 8.66 -6.78
CA ARG A 560 -38.19 8.40 -6.87
C ARG A 560 -38.50 7.15 -7.69
N TYR A 561 -37.80 6.96 -8.82
CA TYR A 561 -37.99 5.79 -9.68
C TYR A 561 -37.51 4.50 -9.01
N TYR A 562 -36.33 4.54 -8.39
CA TYR A 562 -35.82 3.42 -7.61
C TYR A 562 -36.80 3.02 -6.50
N SER A 563 -37.30 3.98 -5.71
CA SER A 563 -38.24 3.70 -4.62
C SER A 563 -39.57 3.12 -5.12
N LYS A 564 -40.04 3.52 -6.31
CA LYS A 564 -41.19 2.88 -6.98
C LYS A 564 -40.91 1.40 -7.21
N LEU A 565 -39.81 1.07 -7.92
CA LEU A 565 -39.47 -0.32 -8.25
C LEU A 565 -39.22 -1.18 -7.01
N GLU A 566 -38.54 -0.62 -6.00
CA GLU A 566 -38.31 -1.29 -4.73
C GLU A 566 -39.62 -1.64 -4.01
N SER A 567 -40.61 -0.73 -4.01
CA SER A 567 -41.94 -0.99 -3.44
C SER A 567 -42.74 -2.07 -4.18
N GLU A 568 -42.43 -2.30 -5.45
CA GLU A 568 -42.99 -3.37 -6.28
C GLU A 568 -42.20 -4.69 -6.16
N GLY A 569 -41.13 -4.72 -5.36
CA GLY A 569 -40.24 -5.88 -5.21
C GLY A 569 -39.34 -6.14 -6.41
N LYS A 570 -39.18 -5.16 -7.32
CA LYS A 570 -38.35 -5.24 -8.52
C LYS A 570 -36.94 -4.74 -8.25
N LYS A 571 -35.94 -5.38 -8.87
CA LYS A 571 -34.54 -5.04 -8.68
C LYS A 571 -34.10 -3.99 -9.69
N CYS A 572 -33.37 -2.97 -9.25
CA CYS A 572 -32.95 -1.86 -10.10
C CYS A 572 -31.61 -1.29 -9.64
N VAL A 573 -30.75 -0.94 -10.61
CA VAL A 573 -29.56 -0.13 -10.39
C VAL A 573 -29.64 1.09 -11.30
N ILE A 574 -29.44 2.28 -10.72
CA ILE A 574 -29.42 3.54 -11.45
C ILE A 574 -28.09 4.22 -11.20
N VAL A 575 -27.36 4.49 -12.28
CA VAL A 575 -26.11 5.25 -12.25
C VAL A 575 -26.40 6.66 -12.73
N ILE A 576 -26.17 7.64 -11.86
CA ILE A 576 -26.29 9.05 -12.16
C ILE A 576 -24.89 9.59 -12.37
N ILE A 577 -24.60 10.01 -13.59
CA ILE A 577 -23.37 10.68 -13.95
C ILE A 577 -23.72 12.16 -14.05
N SER A 578 -23.26 12.95 -13.10
CA SER A 578 -23.52 14.38 -13.12
C SER A 578 -22.70 15.08 -14.20
N GLU A 579 -23.10 16.30 -14.56
CA GLU A 579 -22.27 17.19 -15.36
C GLU A 579 -20.94 17.50 -14.67
N ASP A 580 -20.93 17.46 -13.33
CA ASP A 580 -19.73 17.65 -12.52
C ASP A 580 -18.81 16.42 -12.42
N GLY A 581 -19.19 15.29 -13.02
CA GLY A 581 -18.38 14.07 -13.10
C GLY A 581 -18.46 13.20 -11.84
N MET A 582 -19.21 13.67 -10.82
CA MET A 582 -19.66 12.86 -9.71
C MET A 582 -20.53 11.71 -10.22
N ILE A 583 -20.35 10.55 -9.62
CA ILE A 583 -21.14 9.38 -9.93
C ILE A 583 -21.82 8.94 -8.67
N ASP A 584 -23.14 9.02 -8.69
CA ASP A 584 -23.98 8.41 -7.67
C ASP A 584 -24.54 7.11 -8.24
N VAL A 585 -24.49 6.05 -7.44
CA VAL A 585 -25.11 4.78 -7.78
C VAL A 585 -26.23 4.52 -6.78
N ILE A 586 -27.40 4.17 -7.28
CA ILE A 586 -28.59 3.82 -6.51
C ILE A 586 -28.92 2.35 -6.79
N PRO A 587 -29.10 1.49 -5.76
CA PRO A 587 -28.99 1.81 -4.35
C PRO A 587 -27.54 2.11 -3.95
N SER A 588 -27.38 3.10 -3.07
CA SER A 588 -26.11 3.30 -2.38
C SER A 588 -26.05 2.29 -1.24
N PHE A 589 -24.97 1.52 -1.18
CA PHE A 589 -24.69 0.74 0.03
C PHE A 589 -24.12 1.70 1.06
N ASP A 590 -25.02 2.36 1.79
CA ASP A 590 -24.77 3.42 2.79
C ASP A 590 -23.93 2.97 4.01
N ASP A 591 -23.33 1.79 3.94
CA ASP A 591 -22.42 1.25 4.94
C ASP A 591 -20.96 1.42 4.55
N GLU A 592 -20.58 1.91 3.36
CA GLU A 592 -19.16 2.01 2.97
C GLU A 592 -18.32 2.87 3.93
N GLU A 593 -18.80 4.07 4.26
CA GLU A 593 -18.09 4.93 5.23
C GLU A 593 -18.07 4.26 6.61
N LYS A 594 -19.13 3.54 6.99
CA LYS A 594 -19.18 2.81 8.27
C LYS A 594 -18.26 1.59 8.28
N VAL A 595 -18.14 0.88 7.17
CA VAL A 595 -17.24 -0.28 6.98
C VAL A 595 -15.82 0.22 7.07
N LEU A 596 -15.49 1.28 6.34
CA LEU A 596 -14.18 1.91 6.37
C LEU A 596 -13.84 2.41 7.78
N ASP A 597 -14.76 3.15 8.41
CA ASP A 597 -14.64 3.59 9.79
C ASP A 597 -14.31 2.42 10.71
N LEU A 598 -15.16 1.38 10.68
CA LEU A 598 -15.07 0.23 11.58
C LEU A 598 -13.83 -0.62 11.34
N VAL A 599 -13.41 -0.79 10.09
CA VAL A 599 -12.14 -1.43 9.73
C VAL A 599 -10.97 -0.66 10.33
N GLU A 600 -10.94 0.66 10.19
CA GLU A 600 -9.93 1.50 10.80
C GLU A 600 -9.98 1.41 12.33
N GLU A 601 -11.17 1.32 12.94
CA GLU A 601 -11.29 1.09 14.38
C GLU A 601 -10.70 -0.25 14.82
N ILE A 602 -10.90 -1.31 14.02
CA ILE A 602 -10.34 -2.63 14.28
C ILE A 602 -8.82 -2.59 14.16
N ILE A 603 -8.29 -1.97 13.11
CA ILE A 603 -6.84 -1.78 12.92
C ILE A 603 -6.25 -1.01 14.10
N ASP A 604 -6.92 0.04 14.58
CA ASP A 604 -6.54 0.83 15.75
C ASP A 604 -6.54 0.01 17.05
N VAL A 605 -7.49 -0.92 17.22
CA VAL A 605 -7.50 -1.89 18.33
C VAL A 605 -6.37 -2.91 18.17
N LEU A 606 -6.00 -3.28 16.94
CA LEU A 606 -4.92 -4.22 16.67
C LEU A 606 -3.53 -3.63 16.97
N ASP A 607 -3.37 -2.31 16.86
CA ASP A 607 -2.13 -1.58 17.18
C ASP A 607 -1.87 -1.39 18.68
N GLN A 608 -2.90 -1.53 19.52
CA GLN A 608 -2.75 -1.36 20.97
C GLN A 608 -2.03 -2.53 21.61
N ARG A 609 -1.31 -2.26 22.72
CA ARG A 609 -0.75 -3.31 23.58
C ARG A 609 -1.84 -4.28 24.02
N GLU A 610 -1.47 -5.54 24.20
CA GLU A 610 -2.39 -6.57 24.71
C GLU A 610 -2.87 -6.21 26.11
N GLU A 611 -4.16 -5.91 26.22
CA GLU A 611 -4.86 -5.63 27.47
C GLU A 611 -6.05 -6.58 27.63
N PRO A 612 -6.47 -6.92 28.87
CA PRO A 612 -7.49 -7.95 29.13
C PRO A 612 -8.86 -7.70 28.44
N LYS A 613 -9.18 -6.45 28.09
CA LYS A 613 -10.44 -6.08 27.43
C LYS A 613 -10.32 -5.91 25.92
N ARG A 614 -9.11 -5.92 25.36
CA ARG A 614 -8.83 -5.69 23.95
C ARG A 614 -9.50 -6.74 23.07
N ASP A 615 -9.39 -8.02 23.42
CA ASP A 615 -9.95 -9.11 22.61
C ASP A 615 -11.49 -9.07 22.58
N LEU A 616 -12.13 -8.72 23.69
CA LEU A 616 -13.58 -8.55 23.74
C LEU A 616 -14.05 -7.35 22.90
N LEU A 617 -13.31 -6.25 22.93
CA LEU A 617 -13.60 -5.08 22.10
C LEU A 617 -13.42 -5.40 20.62
N LEU A 618 -12.32 -6.09 20.28
CA LEU A 618 -12.02 -6.55 18.92
C LEU A 618 -13.15 -7.44 18.40
N GLN A 619 -13.56 -8.44 19.17
CA GLN A 619 -14.66 -9.34 18.80
C GLN A 619 -15.96 -8.57 18.55
N ARG A 620 -16.33 -7.63 19.42
CA ARG A 620 -17.54 -6.81 19.23
C ARG A 620 -17.50 -5.99 17.94
N LYS A 621 -16.35 -5.42 17.61
CA LYS A 621 -16.18 -4.63 16.38
C LYS A 621 -16.23 -5.52 15.14
N GLU A 622 -15.63 -6.69 15.18
CA GLU A 622 -15.75 -7.68 14.10
C GLU A 622 -17.20 -8.17 13.92
N GLU A 623 -17.94 -8.37 15.02
CA GLU A 623 -19.39 -8.70 14.97
C GLU A 623 -20.25 -7.56 14.40
N GLN A 624 -19.85 -6.30 14.62
CA GLN A 624 -20.47 -5.15 13.97
C GLN A 624 -20.14 -5.13 12.47
N LEU A 625 -18.89 -5.39 12.10
CA LEU A 625 -18.43 -5.39 10.71
C LEU A 625 -19.12 -6.48 9.91
N LEU A 626 -19.36 -7.64 10.51
CA LEU A 626 -20.10 -8.73 9.88
C LEU A 626 -21.56 -8.38 9.55
N LYS A 627 -22.17 -7.43 10.27
CA LYS A 627 -23.55 -6.98 10.02
C LYS A 627 -23.64 -5.91 8.93
N LEU A 628 -22.52 -5.25 8.64
CA LEU A 628 -22.45 -4.26 7.59
C LEU A 628 -22.26 -4.93 6.24
N LYS A 629 -22.91 -4.36 5.23
CA LYS A 629 -22.74 -4.82 3.85
C LYS A 629 -21.46 -4.24 3.26
N LYS A 630 -20.55 -5.11 2.80
CA LYS A 630 -19.26 -4.70 2.24
C LYS A 630 -19.29 -4.80 0.71
N THR A 631 -19.04 -3.68 0.04
CA THR A 631 -18.99 -3.58 -1.43
C THR A 631 -17.62 -3.15 -1.95
N ASP A 632 -16.77 -2.60 -1.08
CA ASP A 632 -15.38 -2.27 -1.38
C ASP A 632 -14.47 -3.29 -0.71
N PHE A 633 -13.59 -3.93 -1.49
CA PHE A 633 -12.66 -4.93 -0.98
C PHE A 633 -11.39 -4.30 -0.38
N GLN A 634 -11.06 -3.05 -0.69
CA GLN A 634 -9.83 -2.39 -0.25
C GLN A 634 -9.71 -2.27 1.29
N PRO A 635 -10.77 -1.89 2.03
CA PRO A 635 -10.73 -1.90 3.49
C PRO A 635 -10.46 -3.30 4.05
N LEU A 636 -11.08 -4.34 3.48
CA LEU A 636 -10.88 -5.71 3.92
C LEU A 636 -9.48 -6.23 3.61
N MET A 637 -8.88 -5.86 2.47
CA MET A 637 -7.48 -6.15 2.16
C MET A 637 -6.55 -5.56 3.22
N SER A 638 -6.76 -4.28 3.57
CA SER A 638 -5.97 -3.58 4.59
C SER A 638 -6.11 -4.24 5.96
N LEU A 639 -7.33 -4.66 6.31
CA LEU A 639 -7.59 -5.40 7.54
C LEU A 639 -6.91 -6.78 7.55
N ALA A 640 -6.99 -7.52 6.44
CA ALA A 640 -6.38 -8.84 6.29
C ALA A 640 -4.86 -8.76 6.44
N GLN A 641 -4.22 -7.81 5.76
CA GLN A 641 -2.81 -7.49 5.94
C GLN A 641 -2.46 -7.22 7.40
N LYS A 642 -3.29 -6.43 8.10
CA LYS A 642 -3.04 -6.10 9.50
C LYS A 642 -3.10 -7.33 10.41
N PHE A 643 -4.06 -8.22 10.20
CA PHE A 643 -4.10 -9.50 10.92
C PHE A 643 -2.89 -10.37 10.60
N GLY A 644 -2.48 -10.42 9.32
CA GLY A 644 -1.29 -11.15 8.87
C GLY A 644 -0.01 -10.64 9.53
N SER A 645 0.16 -9.31 9.65
CA SER A 645 1.32 -8.70 10.31
C SER A 645 1.37 -9.02 11.82
N LYS A 646 0.23 -9.31 12.43
CA LYS A 646 0.12 -9.80 13.83
C LYS A 646 0.13 -11.34 13.91
N GLN A 647 0.52 -12.04 12.84
CA GLN A 647 0.59 -13.50 12.72
C GLN A 647 -0.75 -14.21 13.03
N LYS A 648 -1.88 -13.49 12.91
CA LYS A 648 -3.23 -14.04 13.06
C LYS A 648 -3.74 -14.53 11.69
N TYR A 649 -3.03 -15.50 11.12
CA TYR A 649 -3.20 -15.95 9.74
C TYR A 649 -4.61 -16.48 9.42
N ASP A 650 -5.26 -17.17 10.37
CA ASP A 650 -6.63 -17.65 10.16
C ASP A 650 -7.63 -16.51 9.95
N LYS A 651 -7.50 -15.42 10.71
CA LYS A 651 -8.34 -14.23 10.53
C LYS A 651 -7.98 -13.48 9.25
N ALA A 652 -6.69 -13.30 8.99
CA ALA A 652 -6.21 -12.67 7.76
C ALA A 652 -6.75 -13.38 6.52
N ARG A 653 -6.73 -14.71 6.50
CA ARG A 653 -7.28 -15.56 5.43
C ARG A 653 -8.76 -15.27 5.19
N LEU A 654 -9.59 -15.23 6.24
CA LEU A 654 -11.02 -14.96 6.12
C LEU A 654 -11.30 -13.61 5.44
N TYR A 655 -10.60 -12.56 5.86
CA TYR A 655 -10.77 -11.22 5.26
C TYR A 655 -10.19 -11.15 3.84
N TYR A 656 -9.08 -11.84 3.53
CA TYR A 656 -8.62 -11.96 2.14
C TYR A 656 -9.62 -12.69 1.27
N ASP A 657 -10.16 -13.82 1.71
CA ASP A 657 -11.15 -14.58 0.94
C ASP A 657 -12.40 -13.73 0.67
N GLU A 658 -12.90 -13.01 1.69
CA GLU A 658 -14.01 -12.08 1.53
C GLU A 658 -13.68 -10.94 0.55
N ALA A 659 -12.49 -10.33 0.67
CA ALA A 659 -12.04 -9.28 -0.22
C ALA A 659 -11.91 -9.74 -1.68
N PHE A 660 -11.32 -10.92 -1.92
CA PHE A 660 -11.19 -11.52 -3.26
C PHE A 660 -12.56 -11.87 -3.85
N ASN A 661 -13.50 -12.35 -3.03
CA ASN A 661 -14.87 -12.63 -3.49
C ASN A 661 -15.59 -11.34 -3.94
N ILE A 662 -15.45 -10.26 -3.18
CA ILE A 662 -16.01 -8.94 -3.53
C ILE A 662 -15.35 -8.40 -4.80
N ALA A 663 -14.01 -8.50 -4.90
CA ALA A 663 -13.25 -8.04 -6.05
C ALA A 663 -13.62 -8.81 -7.34
N GLY A 664 -13.90 -10.10 -7.24
CA GLY A 664 -14.30 -10.90 -8.40
C GLY A 664 -13.20 -11.01 -9.46
N ASN A 665 -13.50 -10.56 -10.68
CA ASN A 665 -12.55 -10.59 -11.82
C ASN A 665 -11.70 -9.31 -11.92
N THR A 666 -11.80 -8.43 -10.92
CA THR A 666 -10.97 -7.25 -10.80
C THR A 666 -9.49 -7.63 -10.76
N PHE A 667 -8.64 -6.82 -11.39
CA PHE A 667 -7.20 -6.96 -11.24
C PHE A 667 -6.78 -6.73 -9.78
N ILE A 668 -6.22 -7.76 -9.16
CA ILE A 668 -5.62 -7.67 -7.82
C ILE A 668 -4.09 -7.77 -7.98
N PRO A 669 -3.32 -6.83 -7.42
CA PRO A 669 -1.86 -6.90 -7.50
C PRO A 669 -1.27 -8.21 -6.96
N ALA A 670 -0.22 -8.72 -7.61
CA ALA A 670 0.47 -9.97 -7.27
C ALA A 670 0.77 -10.14 -5.77
N LYS A 671 1.17 -9.04 -5.11
CA LYS A 671 1.49 -9.05 -3.67
C LYS A 671 0.35 -9.56 -2.78
N TYR A 672 -0.91 -9.25 -3.10
CA TYR A 672 -2.06 -9.68 -2.30
C TYR A 672 -2.36 -11.17 -2.51
N HIS A 673 -2.12 -11.70 -3.72
CA HIS A 673 -2.15 -13.14 -3.97
C HIS A 673 -1.09 -13.85 -3.12
N ASN A 674 0.13 -13.33 -3.09
CA ASN A 674 1.19 -13.89 -2.26
C ASN A 674 0.87 -13.82 -0.76
N GLN A 675 0.38 -12.68 -0.25
CA GLN A 675 0.01 -12.54 1.17
C GLN A 675 -1.14 -13.48 1.56
N ARG A 676 -2.14 -13.67 0.68
CA ARG A 676 -3.19 -14.67 0.87
C ARG A 676 -2.60 -16.08 0.88
N GLY A 677 -1.70 -16.40 -0.04
CA GLY A 677 -0.96 -17.67 -0.09
C GLY A 677 -0.20 -17.96 1.20
N ILE A 678 0.47 -16.96 1.78
CA ILE A 678 1.15 -17.06 3.09
C ILE A 678 0.15 -17.48 4.17
N CYS A 679 -1.04 -16.87 4.19
CA CYS A 679 -2.08 -17.22 5.17
C CYS A 679 -2.54 -18.68 5.03
N TYR A 680 -2.77 -19.15 3.80
CA TYR A 680 -3.12 -20.55 3.55
C TYR A 680 -1.99 -21.52 3.91
N TYR A 681 -0.74 -21.15 3.64
CA TYR A 681 0.44 -21.94 4.02
C TYR A 681 0.51 -22.14 5.54
N HIS A 682 0.34 -21.07 6.33
CA HIS A 682 0.36 -21.17 7.79
C HIS A 682 -0.86 -21.92 8.37
N SER A 683 -1.99 -21.96 7.65
CA SER A 683 -3.13 -22.85 7.95
C SER A 683 -2.92 -24.29 7.43
N GLU A 684 -1.71 -24.65 6.99
CA GLU A 684 -1.30 -25.95 6.45
C GLU A 684 -2.04 -26.40 5.17
N GLN A 685 -2.67 -25.47 4.45
CA GLN A 685 -3.38 -25.70 3.19
C GLN A 685 -2.44 -25.45 2.00
N PHE A 686 -1.43 -26.30 1.85
CA PHE A 686 -0.34 -26.07 0.89
C PHE A 686 -0.78 -26.13 -0.58
N SER A 687 -1.79 -26.94 -0.91
CA SER A 687 -2.35 -26.99 -2.27
C SER A 687 -2.97 -25.66 -2.68
N ASP A 688 -3.69 -25.00 -1.79
CA ASP A 688 -4.31 -23.71 -2.08
C ASP A 688 -3.27 -22.59 -2.08
N ALA A 689 -2.28 -22.68 -1.18
CA ALA A 689 -1.16 -21.75 -1.13
C ALA A 689 -0.35 -21.75 -2.44
N THR A 690 -0.04 -22.92 -3.01
CA THR A 690 0.71 -23.00 -4.29
C THR A 690 -0.03 -22.33 -5.44
N VAL A 691 -1.35 -22.52 -5.55
CA VAL A 691 -2.19 -21.83 -6.56
C VAL A 691 -2.09 -20.30 -6.42
N MET A 692 -2.10 -19.80 -5.19
CA MET A 692 -2.02 -18.36 -4.93
C MET A 692 -0.64 -17.77 -5.24
N PHE A 693 0.44 -18.49 -4.93
CA PHE A 693 1.79 -18.07 -5.30
C PHE A 693 2.01 -18.10 -6.81
N GLU A 694 1.51 -19.13 -7.50
CA GLU A 694 1.58 -19.21 -8.96
C GLU A 694 0.80 -18.06 -9.62
N ALA A 695 -0.39 -17.72 -9.11
CA ALA A 695 -1.12 -16.54 -9.58
C ALA A 695 -0.31 -15.24 -9.38
N ALA A 696 0.43 -15.11 -8.27
CA ALA A 696 1.30 -13.95 -8.05
C ALA A 696 2.45 -13.88 -9.07
N ILE A 697 3.08 -15.03 -9.39
CA ILE A 697 4.15 -15.15 -10.40
C ILE A 697 3.64 -14.82 -11.81
N GLU A 698 2.41 -15.22 -12.15
CA GLU A 698 1.81 -14.92 -13.45
C GLU A 698 1.55 -13.43 -13.65
N ILE A 699 1.14 -12.72 -12.58
CA ILE A 699 0.80 -11.30 -12.60
C ILE A 699 2.05 -10.41 -12.66
N ASP A 700 3.07 -10.72 -11.88
CA ASP A 700 4.35 -10.00 -11.86
C ASP A 700 5.47 -10.97 -12.18
N GLN A 701 6.05 -10.85 -13.37
CA GLN A 701 7.19 -11.68 -13.81
C GLN A 701 8.54 -10.94 -13.69
N ARG A 702 8.51 -9.64 -13.35
CA ARG A 702 9.68 -8.76 -13.43
C ARG A 702 10.46 -8.70 -12.11
N ASN A 703 9.80 -8.87 -10.95
CA ASN A 703 10.42 -8.76 -9.61
C ASN A 703 9.94 -9.84 -8.60
N ASP A 704 9.69 -11.06 -9.06
CA ASP A 704 8.91 -12.11 -8.38
C ASP A 704 9.71 -13.16 -7.61
N PHE A 705 11.02 -12.98 -7.40
CA PHE A 705 11.86 -14.04 -6.82
C PHE A 705 11.36 -14.53 -5.45
N VAL A 706 10.69 -13.67 -4.68
CA VAL A 706 10.04 -14.10 -3.43
C VAL A 706 8.81 -14.97 -3.69
N TYR A 707 7.94 -14.59 -4.64
CA TYR A 707 6.75 -15.36 -4.98
C TYR A 707 7.14 -16.76 -5.48
N ILE A 708 8.17 -16.83 -6.32
CA ILE A 708 8.78 -18.08 -6.79
C ILE A 708 9.32 -18.89 -5.62
N GLY A 709 10.09 -18.27 -4.73
CA GLY A 709 10.62 -18.93 -3.53
C GLY A 709 9.52 -19.51 -2.64
N ASN A 710 8.47 -18.73 -2.38
CA ASN A 710 7.30 -19.15 -1.60
C ASN A 710 6.57 -20.32 -2.26
N ALA A 711 6.36 -20.28 -3.58
CA ALA A 711 5.80 -21.40 -4.33
C ALA A 711 6.66 -22.66 -4.19
N GLY A 712 7.98 -22.54 -4.32
CA GLY A 712 8.92 -23.66 -4.17
C GLY A 712 8.87 -24.31 -2.79
N ILE A 713 8.80 -23.50 -1.73
CA ILE A 713 8.67 -23.97 -0.34
C ILE A 713 7.30 -24.62 -0.12
N ALA A 714 6.23 -24.04 -0.63
CA ALA A 714 4.89 -24.61 -0.50
C ALA A 714 4.76 -25.97 -1.21
N TYR A 715 5.33 -26.12 -2.42
CA TYR A 715 5.38 -27.41 -3.12
C TYR A 715 6.17 -28.48 -2.36
N LEU A 716 7.28 -28.08 -1.73
CA LEU A 716 8.07 -28.98 -0.87
C LEU A 716 7.22 -29.49 0.30
N ASP A 717 6.56 -28.59 1.03
CA ASP A 717 5.77 -28.95 2.20
C ASP A 717 4.48 -29.71 1.85
N GLN A 718 3.87 -29.41 0.69
CA GLN A 718 2.81 -30.21 0.10
C GLN A 718 3.28 -31.65 -0.13
N ALA A 719 4.44 -31.85 -0.77
CA ALA A 719 5.00 -33.18 -1.01
C ALA A 719 5.35 -33.92 0.30
N LYS A 720 5.79 -33.21 1.33
CA LYS A 720 6.12 -33.79 2.64
C LYS A 720 4.91 -34.27 3.41
N LYS A 721 3.80 -33.52 3.39
CA LYS A 721 2.57 -33.87 4.13
C LYS A 721 1.58 -34.70 3.33
N SER A 722 1.70 -34.75 2.02
CA SER A 722 0.79 -35.50 1.15
C SER A 722 0.81 -37.00 1.45
N LYS A 723 -0.39 -37.58 1.49
CA LYS A 723 -0.63 -39.04 1.52
C LYS A 723 -0.73 -39.64 0.11
N GLY A 724 -0.47 -38.84 -0.92
CA GLY A 724 -0.50 -39.22 -2.33
C GLY A 724 0.58 -40.22 -2.72
N SER A 725 0.66 -40.53 -4.01
CA SER A 725 1.62 -41.51 -4.51
C SER A 725 3.06 -40.96 -4.45
N LYS A 726 4.06 -41.85 -4.27
CA LYS A 726 5.48 -41.46 -4.34
C LYS A 726 5.83 -40.75 -5.65
N GLN A 727 5.20 -41.12 -6.76
CA GLN A 727 5.41 -40.50 -8.07
C GLN A 727 4.91 -39.06 -8.12
N GLU A 728 3.74 -38.80 -7.53
CA GLU A 728 3.16 -37.45 -7.44
C GLU A 728 3.99 -36.56 -6.52
N ASN A 729 4.37 -37.06 -5.34
CA ASN A 729 5.26 -36.36 -4.43
C ASN A 729 6.61 -36.06 -5.09
N HIS A 730 7.17 -37.02 -5.84
CA HIS A 730 8.40 -36.81 -6.62
C HIS A 730 8.24 -35.69 -7.65
N ARG A 731 7.11 -35.62 -8.36
CA ARG A 731 6.82 -34.54 -9.32
C ARG A 731 6.77 -33.16 -8.65
N TRP A 732 6.11 -33.02 -7.50
CA TRP A 732 6.07 -31.77 -6.75
C TRP A 732 7.44 -31.37 -6.20
N LEU A 733 8.25 -32.32 -5.74
CA LEU A 733 9.62 -32.05 -5.30
C LEU A 733 10.50 -31.53 -6.46
N LEU A 734 10.37 -32.08 -7.66
CA LEU A 734 11.08 -31.56 -8.84
C LEU A 734 10.60 -30.14 -9.22
N LYS A 735 9.29 -29.87 -9.13
CA LYS A 735 8.74 -28.53 -9.35
C LYS A 735 9.26 -27.53 -8.29
N SER A 736 9.31 -27.95 -7.03
CA SER A 736 9.88 -27.18 -5.93
C SER A 736 11.34 -26.83 -6.19
N LEU A 737 12.19 -27.79 -6.59
CA LEU A 737 13.59 -27.53 -6.93
C LEU A 737 13.73 -26.50 -8.05
N SER A 738 12.98 -26.66 -9.14
CA SER A 738 13.02 -25.73 -10.27
C SER A 738 12.69 -24.29 -9.85
N LEU A 739 11.68 -24.12 -9.00
CA LEU A 739 11.28 -22.79 -8.50
C LEU A 739 12.33 -22.23 -7.53
N LEU A 740 12.85 -23.03 -6.60
CA LEU A 740 13.89 -22.58 -5.68
C LEU A 740 15.16 -22.15 -6.42
N GLU A 741 15.55 -22.87 -7.47
CA GLU A 741 16.67 -22.51 -8.33
C GLU A 741 16.43 -21.21 -9.07
N GLU A 742 15.25 -21.05 -9.69
CA GLU A 742 14.88 -19.80 -10.36
C GLU A 742 14.90 -18.60 -9.41
N SER A 743 14.37 -18.76 -8.18
CA SER A 743 14.39 -17.73 -7.14
C SER A 743 15.83 -17.34 -6.75
N ILE A 744 16.70 -18.34 -6.52
CA ILE A 744 18.12 -18.13 -6.21
C ILE A 744 18.84 -17.38 -7.34
N ASP A 745 18.64 -17.80 -8.59
CA ASP A 745 19.29 -17.20 -9.75
C ASP A 745 18.86 -15.74 -9.93
N LYS A 746 17.56 -15.44 -9.74
CA LYS A 746 17.04 -14.07 -9.77
C LYS A 746 17.63 -13.21 -8.64
N ILE A 747 17.76 -13.72 -7.42
CA ILE A 747 18.39 -12.99 -6.31
C ILE A 747 19.86 -12.69 -6.60
N MET A 748 20.62 -13.69 -7.08
CA MET A 748 22.04 -13.52 -7.40
C MET A 748 22.28 -12.47 -8.50
N PHE A 749 21.36 -12.37 -9.45
CA PHE A 749 21.42 -11.39 -10.53
C PHE A 749 21.24 -9.94 -10.04
N ILE A 750 20.46 -9.72 -8.98
CA ILE A 750 20.08 -8.38 -8.49
C ILE A 750 21.17 -7.72 -7.60
N GLN A 751 22.25 -8.43 -7.25
CA GLN A 751 23.40 -7.91 -6.46
C GLN A 751 23.02 -7.14 -5.16
N GLY A 752 21.97 -7.57 -4.45
CA GLY A 752 21.59 -7.05 -3.12
C GLY A 752 21.73 -8.12 -2.05
N LYS A 753 22.35 -7.81 -0.92
CA LYS A 753 22.60 -8.73 0.21
C LYS A 753 21.33 -9.13 1.01
N ASP A 754 20.14 -8.90 0.46
CA ASP A 754 18.88 -8.86 1.22
C ASP A 754 17.90 -9.99 0.87
N GLY A 755 18.38 -11.08 0.24
CA GLY A 755 17.58 -12.29 0.00
C GLY A 755 17.77 -13.34 1.10
N ASN A 756 16.72 -14.10 1.43
CA ASN A 756 16.79 -15.27 2.33
C ASN A 756 17.55 -16.46 1.69
N MET A 757 18.81 -16.25 1.29
CA MET A 757 19.63 -17.20 0.56
C MET A 757 19.91 -18.46 1.37
N ALA A 758 20.21 -18.31 2.67
CA ALA A 758 20.38 -19.44 3.58
C ALA A 758 19.11 -20.31 3.64
N GLY A 759 17.94 -19.69 3.76
CA GLY A 759 16.65 -20.39 3.78
C GLY A 759 16.34 -21.11 2.46
N LEU A 760 16.59 -20.47 1.31
CA LEU A 760 16.35 -21.07 -0.01
C LEU A 760 17.25 -22.28 -0.25
N TYR A 761 18.55 -22.16 0.02
CA TYR A 761 19.48 -23.29 -0.10
C TYR A 761 19.18 -24.41 0.90
N ASN A 762 18.76 -24.08 2.13
CA ASN A 762 18.32 -25.08 3.09
C ASN A 762 17.09 -25.84 2.58
N ASN A 763 16.07 -25.14 2.05
CA ASN A 763 14.90 -25.79 1.47
C ASN A 763 15.25 -26.62 0.23
N LYS A 764 16.19 -26.16 -0.60
CA LYS A 764 16.73 -26.95 -1.72
C LYS A 764 17.38 -28.25 -1.24
N GLY A 765 18.18 -28.19 -0.18
CA GLY A 765 18.77 -29.36 0.47
C GLY A 765 17.72 -30.33 1.05
N ILE A 766 16.69 -29.80 1.71
CA ILE A 766 15.56 -30.61 2.21
C ILE A 766 14.82 -31.27 1.04
N CYS A 767 14.63 -30.56 -0.08
CA CYS A 767 13.95 -31.10 -1.25
C CYS A 767 14.70 -32.32 -1.82
N TYR A 768 16.02 -32.21 -2.00
CA TYR A 768 16.86 -33.33 -2.40
C TYR A 768 16.82 -34.50 -1.39
N SER A 769 16.85 -34.21 -0.09
CA SER A 769 16.69 -35.22 0.95
C SER A 769 15.37 -35.98 0.83
N HIS A 770 14.27 -35.29 0.48
CA HIS A 770 12.98 -35.93 0.26
C HIS A 770 12.87 -36.67 -1.08
N LEU A 771 13.62 -36.25 -2.11
CA LEU A 771 13.71 -37.00 -3.38
C LEU A 771 14.35 -38.38 -3.15
N THR A 772 15.35 -38.50 -2.28
CA THR A 772 15.96 -39.82 -1.95
C THR A 772 14.94 -40.83 -1.38
N LYS A 773 13.90 -40.34 -0.69
CA LYS A 773 12.84 -41.19 -0.10
C LYS A 773 11.76 -41.58 -1.13
N ASN A 774 11.65 -40.81 -2.20
CA ASN A 774 10.60 -40.91 -3.21
C ASN A 774 11.09 -41.44 -4.57
N SER A 775 12.40 -41.53 -4.83
CA SER A 775 12.95 -42.25 -5.97
C SER A 775 13.18 -43.74 -5.65
N THR A 776 13.03 -44.58 -6.67
CA THR A 776 13.33 -46.02 -6.62
C THR A 776 14.67 -46.36 -7.28
N ASN A 777 15.40 -45.37 -7.80
CA ASN A 777 16.66 -45.54 -8.51
C ASN A 777 17.84 -45.24 -7.58
N GLU A 778 18.68 -46.25 -7.32
CA GLU A 778 19.82 -46.13 -6.40
C GLU A 778 20.87 -45.11 -6.88
N THR A 779 21.08 -44.99 -8.19
CA THR A 779 22.05 -44.01 -8.74
C THR A 779 21.54 -42.57 -8.59
N GLU A 780 20.25 -42.34 -8.79
CA GLU A 780 19.63 -41.04 -8.52
C GLU A 780 19.67 -40.70 -7.03
N ASN A 781 19.43 -41.69 -6.15
CA ASN A 781 19.48 -41.48 -4.71
C ASN A 781 20.86 -41.02 -4.23
N LEU A 782 21.93 -41.59 -4.79
CA LEU A 782 23.29 -41.15 -4.46
C LEU A 782 23.53 -39.70 -4.91
N ASN A 783 23.12 -39.35 -6.14
CA ASN A 783 23.23 -38.00 -6.66
C ASN A 783 22.43 -36.98 -5.82
N TYR A 784 21.19 -37.34 -5.42
CA TYR A 784 20.37 -36.48 -4.56
C TYR A 784 20.97 -36.32 -3.15
N LEU A 785 21.63 -37.33 -2.58
CA LEU A 785 22.33 -37.19 -1.31
C LEU A 785 23.49 -36.19 -1.41
N GLU A 786 24.29 -36.29 -2.48
CA GLU A 786 25.40 -35.37 -2.74
C GLU A 786 24.91 -33.93 -2.92
N GLU A 787 23.88 -33.72 -3.75
CA GLU A 787 23.26 -32.41 -3.99
C GLU A 787 22.60 -31.84 -2.73
N SER A 788 22.03 -32.69 -1.87
CA SER A 788 21.47 -32.27 -0.58
C SER A 788 22.56 -31.70 0.34
N VAL A 789 23.69 -32.40 0.49
CA VAL A 789 24.83 -31.92 1.29
C VAL A 789 25.45 -30.66 0.69
N ALA A 790 25.56 -30.58 -0.64
CA ALA A 790 26.07 -29.40 -1.33
C ALA A 790 25.18 -28.17 -1.07
N ALA A 791 23.86 -28.33 -1.16
CA ALA A 791 22.91 -27.25 -0.89
C ALA A 791 22.95 -26.78 0.58
N PHE A 792 23.00 -27.69 1.56
CA PHE A 792 23.17 -27.29 2.97
C PHE A 792 24.51 -26.59 3.22
N SER A 793 25.58 -27.05 2.58
CA SER A 793 26.89 -26.39 2.69
C SER A 793 26.85 -24.97 2.13
N LYS A 794 26.17 -24.77 0.99
CA LYS A 794 25.90 -23.44 0.43
C LYS A 794 25.09 -22.58 1.38
N ALA A 795 24.09 -23.13 2.05
CA ALA A 795 23.30 -22.39 3.03
C ALA A 795 24.15 -21.92 4.23
N LEU A 796 25.09 -22.75 4.70
CA LEU A 796 26.03 -22.41 5.79
C LEU A 796 27.11 -21.41 5.38
N GLU A 797 27.41 -21.23 4.08
CA GLU A 797 28.25 -20.11 3.63
C GLU A 797 27.58 -18.75 3.89
N TRP A 798 26.25 -18.71 3.87
CA TRP A 798 25.45 -17.51 4.18
C TRP A 798 25.19 -17.35 5.68
N GLU A 799 24.83 -18.44 6.37
CA GLU A 799 24.55 -18.44 7.81
C GLU A 799 25.30 -19.58 8.52
N PRO A 800 26.59 -19.38 8.89
CA PRO A 800 27.45 -20.46 9.41
C PRO A 800 26.96 -21.07 10.73
N SER A 801 26.25 -20.29 11.54
CA SER A 801 25.81 -20.69 12.88
C SER A 801 24.36 -21.22 12.90
N ALA A 802 23.77 -21.51 11.74
CA ALA A 802 22.39 -22.02 11.68
C ALA A 802 22.30 -23.49 12.10
N ARG A 803 22.02 -23.74 13.38
CA ARG A 803 21.86 -25.09 13.97
C ARG A 803 20.99 -26.04 13.14
N VAL A 804 19.85 -25.56 12.64
CA VAL A 804 18.90 -26.39 11.86
C VAL A 804 19.56 -26.89 10.58
N ILE A 805 20.35 -26.04 9.92
CA ILE A 805 21.04 -26.36 8.67
C ILE A 805 22.17 -27.35 8.94
N LEU A 806 22.93 -27.14 10.03
CA LEU A 806 23.96 -28.08 10.50
C LEU A 806 23.35 -29.48 10.75
N ASN A 807 22.25 -29.55 11.50
CA ASN A 807 21.58 -30.81 11.80
C ASN A 807 21.02 -31.50 10.55
N ASN A 808 20.47 -30.73 9.60
CA ASN A 808 20.00 -31.25 8.33
C ASN A 808 21.16 -31.83 7.48
N ARG A 809 22.31 -31.15 7.43
CA ARG A 809 23.51 -31.62 6.73
C ARG A 809 24.09 -32.87 7.39
N ALA A 810 24.23 -32.86 8.72
CA ALA A 810 24.72 -33.99 9.51
C ALA A 810 23.91 -35.27 9.23
N GLY A 811 22.58 -35.17 9.24
CA GLY A 811 21.70 -36.30 8.94
C GLY A 811 21.85 -36.84 7.51
N MET A 812 22.24 -36.02 6.53
CA MET A 812 22.53 -36.50 5.17
C MET A 812 23.94 -37.09 5.06
N LEU A 813 24.92 -36.52 5.75
CA LEU A 813 26.27 -37.06 5.85
C LEU A 813 26.28 -38.45 6.52
N GLU A 814 25.45 -38.67 7.54
CA GLU A 814 25.21 -40.00 8.12
C GLU A 814 24.75 -41.01 7.07
N LYS A 815 23.78 -40.63 6.22
CA LYS A 815 23.29 -41.52 5.14
C LYS A 815 24.34 -41.79 4.05
N MET A 816 25.32 -40.92 3.90
CA MET A 816 26.45 -41.06 2.99
C MET A 816 27.66 -41.77 3.61
N ASP A 817 27.55 -42.24 4.86
CA ASP A 817 28.65 -42.84 5.64
C ASP A 817 29.86 -41.88 5.86
N LYS A 818 29.61 -40.56 5.79
CA LYS A 818 30.61 -39.51 6.08
C LYS A 818 30.55 -39.12 7.56
N LEU A 819 30.84 -40.08 8.42
CA LEU A 819 30.55 -40.00 9.85
C LEU A 819 31.34 -38.93 10.59
N LEU A 820 32.61 -38.72 10.23
CA LEU A 820 33.46 -37.67 10.85
C LEU A 820 32.82 -36.28 10.69
N ASP A 821 32.42 -35.94 9.46
CA ASP A 821 31.85 -34.62 9.17
C ASP A 821 30.45 -34.47 9.78
N ALA A 822 29.66 -35.55 9.83
CA ALA A 822 28.36 -35.55 10.50
C ALA A 822 28.48 -35.24 11.99
N VAL A 823 29.45 -35.85 12.69
CA VAL A 823 29.69 -35.60 14.11
C VAL A 823 30.16 -34.17 14.35
N LYS A 824 31.02 -33.61 13.48
CA LYS A 824 31.45 -32.21 13.57
C LYS A 824 30.25 -31.25 13.49
N ASP A 825 29.34 -31.46 12.55
CA ASP A 825 28.13 -30.64 12.40
C ASP A 825 27.23 -30.71 13.65
N TYR A 826 27.04 -31.89 14.24
CA TYR A 826 26.26 -32.02 15.49
C TYR A 826 26.95 -31.33 16.68
N ILE A 827 28.28 -31.37 16.76
CA ILE A 827 29.05 -30.65 17.79
C ILE A 827 28.84 -29.14 17.60
N GLU A 828 29.04 -28.60 16.39
CA GLU A 828 28.79 -27.19 16.13
C GLU A 828 27.34 -26.82 16.45
N GLY A 829 26.37 -27.65 16.04
CA GLY A 829 24.96 -27.48 16.37
C GLY A 829 24.69 -27.44 17.88
N TYR A 830 25.41 -28.23 18.68
CA TYR A 830 25.33 -28.20 20.14
C TYR A 830 25.81 -26.86 20.72
N PHE A 831 26.92 -26.31 20.22
CA PHE A 831 27.48 -25.03 20.69
C PHE A 831 26.57 -23.83 20.39
N VAL A 832 25.82 -23.86 19.28
CA VAL A 832 24.91 -22.75 18.93
C VAL A 832 23.48 -22.96 19.47
N SER A 833 23.19 -24.10 20.11
CA SER A 833 21.86 -24.35 20.69
C SER A 833 21.62 -23.45 21.91
N SER A 834 20.47 -22.76 21.96
CA SER A 834 20.08 -21.91 23.09
C SER A 834 19.24 -22.66 24.14
N GLU A 835 18.39 -23.60 23.70
CA GLU A 835 17.50 -24.40 24.54
C GLU A 835 18.12 -25.76 24.94
N ASP A 836 17.80 -26.27 26.14
CA ASP A 836 18.36 -27.52 26.67
C ASP A 836 17.94 -28.76 25.86
N GLU A 837 16.69 -28.81 25.40
CA GLU A 837 16.17 -29.94 24.61
C GLU A 837 16.94 -30.11 23.28
N GLU A 838 17.35 -29.01 22.67
CA GLU A 838 18.12 -28.98 21.42
C GLU A 838 19.56 -29.48 21.65
N ARG A 839 20.16 -29.07 22.78
CA ARG A 839 21.46 -29.59 23.23
C ARG A 839 21.39 -31.09 23.49
N THR A 840 20.35 -31.57 24.17
CA THR A 840 20.15 -33.01 24.41
C THR A 840 20.07 -33.80 23.11
N TYR A 841 19.30 -33.33 22.13
CA TYR A 841 19.20 -33.99 20.81
C TYR A 841 20.56 -34.14 20.13
N ASN A 842 21.34 -33.06 20.06
CA ASN A 842 22.66 -33.09 19.44
C ASN A 842 23.63 -33.97 20.22
N PHE A 843 23.60 -33.93 21.55
CA PHE A 843 24.43 -34.78 22.40
C PHE A 843 24.13 -36.26 22.21
N GLU A 844 22.86 -36.66 22.17
CA GLU A 844 22.47 -38.05 21.93
C GLU A 844 22.96 -38.55 20.56
N LYS A 845 22.90 -37.69 19.53
CA LYS A 845 23.42 -37.97 18.19
C LYS A 845 24.94 -38.16 18.19
N ILE A 846 25.68 -37.24 18.82
CA ILE A 846 27.13 -37.34 18.98
C ILE A 846 27.48 -38.65 19.68
N LYS A 847 26.84 -38.93 20.83
CA LYS A 847 27.11 -40.13 21.62
C LYS A 847 26.86 -41.41 20.82
N SER A 848 25.72 -41.52 20.17
CA SER A 848 25.35 -42.71 19.38
C SER A 848 26.35 -42.98 18.24
N LEU A 849 26.82 -41.93 17.56
CA LEU A 849 27.76 -42.07 16.45
C LEU A 849 29.16 -42.43 16.96
N MET A 850 29.60 -41.84 18.06
CA MET A 850 30.92 -42.09 18.65
C MET A 850 31.04 -43.46 19.31
N GLU A 851 29.97 -43.96 19.94
CA GLU A 851 29.93 -45.31 20.52
C GLU A 851 30.01 -46.40 19.45
N SER A 852 29.56 -46.12 18.24
CA SER A 852 29.50 -47.07 17.13
C SER A 852 30.74 -47.02 16.21
N ASN A 853 31.58 -45.98 16.31
CA ASN A 853 32.65 -45.71 15.34
C ASN A 853 33.94 -45.24 16.02
N SER A 854 34.76 -46.17 16.50
CA SER A 854 36.03 -45.87 17.18
C SER A 854 37.05 -45.14 16.31
N ASP A 855 36.98 -45.33 15.00
CA ASP A 855 38.06 -44.98 14.06
C ASP A 855 38.17 -43.47 13.81
N ILE A 856 37.12 -42.71 14.10
CA ILE A 856 37.07 -41.25 13.96
C ILE A 856 37.32 -40.50 15.28
N THR A 857 37.53 -41.22 16.39
CA THR A 857 37.52 -40.64 17.75
C THR A 857 38.54 -39.54 17.94
N LEU A 858 39.79 -39.75 17.48
CA LEU A 858 40.89 -38.81 17.70
C LEU A 858 40.66 -37.50 16.94
N ASP A 859 40.15 -37.56 15.71
CA ASP A 859 39.87 -36.39 14.89
C ASP A 859 38.74 -35.54 15.47
N VAL A 860 37.68 -36.19 15.98
CA VAL A 860 36.56 -35.52 16.64
C VAL A 860 37.00 -34.85 17.94
N VAL A 861 37.79 -35.53 18.79
CA VAL A 861 38.32 -34.94 20.04
C VAL A 861 39.19 -33.71 19.76
N ASN A 862 40.05 -33.78 18.74
CA ASN A 862 40.87 -32.63 18.34
C ASN A 862 40.01 -31.46 17.86
N PHE A 863 38.99 -31.72 17.05
CA PHE A 863 38.04 -30.70 16.59
C PHE A 863 37.27 -30.06 17.75
N TYR A 864 36.76 -30.87 18.69
CA TYR A 864 36.08 -30.40 19.89
C TYR A 864 36.98 -29.46 20.71
N ARG A 865 38.25 -29.84 20.92
CA ARG A 865 39.23 -29.01 21.63
C ARG A 865 39.45 -27.65 20.97
N GLU A 866 39.56 -27.61 19.64
CA GLU A 866 39.71 -26.35 18.90
C GLU A 866 38.48 -25.44 19.08
N LEU A 867 37.27 -26.01 19.07
CA LEU A 867 36.02 -25.28 19.29
C LEU A 867 35.90 -24.73 20.71
N VAL A 868 36.20 -25.52 21.74
CA VAL A 868 36.23 -25.07 23.14
C VAL A 868 37.23 -23.92 23.33
N GLN A 869 38.41 -24.00 22.69
CA GLN A 869 39.40 -22.92 22.75
C GLN A 869 38.93 -21.62 22.09
N LYS A 870 38.03 -21.68 21.10
CA LYS A 870 37.42 -20.50 20.48
C LYS A 870 36.29 -19.93 21.34
N ASN A 871 35.57 -20.77 22.10
CA ASN A 871 34.38 -20.42 22.88
C ASN A 871 34.65 -20.32 24.40
N LYS A 872 35.67 -19.56 24.83
CA LYS A 872 36.23 -19.55 26.20
C LYS A 872 35.31 -19.14 27.37
N ASN A 873 34.02 -18.87 27.16
CA ASN A 873 33.12 -18.27 28.16
C ASN A 873 31.86 -19.09 28.50
N GLN A 874 31.72 -20.33 28.02
CA GLN A 874 30.57 -21.18 28.31
C GLN A 874 31.01 -22.54 28.88
N ASN A 875 30.32 -23.01 29.93
CA ASN A 875 30.61 -24.27 30.60
C ASN A 875 29.71 -25.37 30.02
N TYR A 876 30.28 -26.38 29.37
CA TYR A 876 29.57 -27.47 28.70
C TYR A 876 29.87 -28.82 29.38
N GLU A 877 29.65 -28.87 30.69
CA GLU A 877 30.04 -29.97 31.58
C GLU A 877 29.69 -31.37 31.05
N GLU A 878 28.53 -31.54 30.40
CA GLU A 878 28.10 -32.83 29.86
C GLU A 878 28.94 -33.28 28.63
N LEU A 879 29.20 -32.38 27.68
CA LEU A 879 30.03 -32.67 26.50
C LEU A 879 31.51 -32.80 26.89
N ASP A 880 31.98 -31.95 27.80
CA ASP A 880 33.35 -31.97 28.32
C ASP A 880 33.68 -33.31 29.00
N ASN A 881 32.77 -33.78 29.87
CA ASN A 881 32.92 -35.08 30.53
C ASN A 881 32.90 -36.24 29.52
N PHE A 882 32.04 -36.18 28.51
CA PHE A 882 31.96 -37.20 27.47
C PHE A 882 33.24 -37.30 26.63
N PHE A 883 33.75 -36.17 26.13
CA PHE A 883 34.97 -36.16 25.32
C PHE A 883 36.23 -36.49 26.13
N SER A 884 36.30 -36.11 27.41
CA SER A 884 37.39 -36.54 28.33
C SER A 884 37.41 -38.06 28.52
N ALA A 885 36.25 -38.69 28.62
CA ALA A 885 36.12 -40.14 28.73
C ALA A 885 36.45 -40.88 27.42
N LEU A 886 36.22 -40.26 26.26
CA LEU A 886 36.63 -40.81 24.97
C LEU A 886 38.14 -40.69 24.74
N GLU A 887 38.73 -39.56 25.14
CA GLU A 887 40.17 -39.30 25.01
C GLU A 887 41.01 -40.29 25.84
N SER A 888 40.63 -40.50 27.11
CA SER A 888 41.27 -41.49 27.98
C SER A 888 41.19 -42.93 27.46
N LYS A 889 40.17 -43.25 26.65
CA LYS A 889 40.04 -44.56 25.97
C LYS A 889 40.85 -44.65 24.67
N ALA A 890 41.02 -43.55 23.95
CA ALA A 890 41.74 -43.50 22.68
C ALA A 890 43.28 -43.47 22.85
N GLN A 891 43.79 -43.03 24.02
CA GLN A 891 45.20 -43.06 24.37
C GLN A 891 45.45 -43.82 25.68
N PRO A 892 45.52 -45.15 25.66
CA PRO A 892 45.90 -45.91 26.85
C PRO A 892 47.41 -45.78 27.07
N GLY A 893 47.88 -44.72 27.75
CA GLY A 893 49.30 -44.64 28.11
C GLY A 893 49.93 -43.32 28.58
N LEU A 894 49.20 -42.24 28.86
CA LEU A 894 49.82 -40.99 29.36
C LEU A 894 49.58 -40.67 30.84
N ASP A 895 48.70 -41.42 31.53
CA ASP A 895 48.38 -41.24 32.95
C ASP A 895 49.54 -41.55 33.94
N THR A 896 50.74 -41.85 33.46
CA THR A 896 51.91 -42.09 34.34
C THR A 896 52.96 -40.97 34.35
N GLN A 897 52.79 -39.88 33.57
CA GLN A 897 53.72 -38.74 33.61
C GLN A 897 53.14 -37.45 34.20
N GLU A 898 51.83 -37.19 34.12
CA GLU A 898 51.25 -35.97 34.73
C GLU A 898 51.02 -36.06 36.25
N ALA A 899 50.98 -37.27 36.80
CA ALA A 899 51.02 -37.48 38.26
C ALA A 899 52.42 -37.21 38.88
N ALA A 900 53.49 -37.12 38.06
CA ALA A 900 54.82 -36.78 38.55
C ALA A 900 55.06 -35.26 38.60
N PHE A 901 54.46 -34.48 37.69
CA PHE A 901 54.64 -33.02 37.63
C PHE A 901 53.81 -32.25 38.67
N SER A 902 52.70 -32.82 39.13
CA SER A 902 51.80 -32.22 40.13
C SER A 902 52.28 -32.37 41.59
N SER A 903 53.35 -33.14 41.83
CA SER A 903 53.93 -33.32 43.17
C SER A 903 55.11 -32.39 43.50
N GLU A 904 55.70 -31.73 42.50
CA GLU A 904 56.83 -30.79 42.70
C GLU A 904 56.43 -29.32 42.81
N GLN A 905 55.21 -28.92 42.42
CA GLN A 905 54.76 -27.51 42.53
C GLN A 905 54.06 -27.13 43.84
N ASN A 906 53.75 -28.09 44.73
CA ASN A 906 53.14 -27.80 46.05
C ASN A 906 54.17 -27.64 47.20
N LYS A 907 55.41 -27.24 46.89
CA LYS A 907 56.44 -26.93 47.92
C LYS A 907 56.99 -25.51 47.93
N GLU A 908 56.55 -24.61 47.07
CA GLU A 908 56.79 -23.17 47.20
C GLU A 908 55.57 -22.38 46.73
N LEU A 909 54.59 -22.20 47.63
CA LEU A 909 53.70 -21.03 47.74
C LEU A 909 52.85 -21.12 49.01
#